data_AF-J2RZB8-F1
#
_entry.id   AF-J2RZB8-F1
#
_cell.length_a   1.000
_cell.length_b   1.000
_cell.length_c   1.000
_cell.angle_alpha   90.00
_cell.angle_beta   90.00
_cell.angle_gamma   90.00
#
_symmetry.space_group_name_H-M   'P 1'
#
loop_
_entity.id
_entity.type
_entity.pdbx_description
1 polymer ?
#
loop_
_entity_poly.entity_id
_entity_poly.type
_entity_poly.pdbx_seq_one_letter_code
_entity_poly.pdbx_strand_id
1 'polypeptide(L)'
;MRGRFARYACGGTAIVVAALCLAQPAVAEPLRRTARAAGSVIDRKAGEEVRFIDLSSWQNVALHQDLLGGDVLRTNANGQLAILFADHTQVRLGRNSALQVKQMAADGDTVLNLQSGTMWARAQRGGQGLTVETPAAAAAIRGTDWTLTVKGDQTSLIVLEGRVELKNEHGSVEVAQGEAAVATIGQAPRKLVIVAPDDRQQMLFYLTLRSGFTFMPASPLPMQKMRSERSRIEAEAPEARTSEDWLTLAEVQMSFDGRQQALKSLARARALKLSASQRARADLIEALIAGAEKRYDDAAKLFSRAEPALDPARRSIAAYGGYYSRSLRDPDHVEKPPATITGPYAAVMKAYTAGFLEDIPAAIKIMKEAEARYPSDSSLPALRAQLAILINDQVQMREAIERSLSIDPTDPDGLQARARVRADFEGNLDGALEDLNNAIKVAPGSSMAWNDLGLLQDARGASHEAEAALKKAIELDPDDPISHANLAILYLDQSRMKEAKREIDLALAADPAFDVALLARGRYYLQSGERDKAIEDLLAASTANPGYSQAQLMLAAGHYERGDRDPSNQAVENADRLDKNDPVISAFRTAVAIDDYDADGAIANAQEFLRRARARGGDFSALGANQDAGSTLNNAFRLQGLDAWGRYYGDAVFDPFEGSGFVDQALKGSINPFKNAITFGDSVIENTSNATSFSSLFQGLLLDPHMLSGRSRSATLLRTPFIEGSVGGGINSVGGHTGRIGEAEVQGFANQTIPISFLGNFEWEEIPAEGSYPNSGSFSTETKLLNANGYLTATLTPEDRVVAFVNQTRSDFDLNSLTLDPSPSIRLNAELFIPLFGVPLAPPELPLYRSQSNSLDSLNSGIGWSHTFGYRNVVNAALLYSDVKSESASDFEFDQSPIFGATTPDLLPFGQTRQSLSSKSYVAAVSHSLGTDDGLTWRYGIEAGWIDTHSSTFNELYELVPVFVPDITDGPNEASSRTNLARAYVDLLHEITPDLTAEYALHATRLDGDGVDVSRLEPRLGVAWAPVEDQWLRAAFMRQSVETGVPTLAPIGIVGLQPNQIAVGMDGYVDTVALQWDSQWTDKFFTSMSYQHQELHDLTIGLPLTALPAIDSLPLERGSIDRASITANFALGNGFGLSATYARMESENKDETSANFGGALPFIPRNSGQVALTWVNEAKVKATIAANYIGKRDGDDIGTELDDFWTLDANMIWEPFDKRFALEVAAFNLLDKDFEITPGVPGWGRAVKGTFKVRF
;
A
#
# COMPACT_ATOMS: atom_id res chain seq x y z
N MET A 1 31.17 26.60 45.47
CA MET A 1 31.97 26.86 46.69
C MET A 1 31.52 25.92 47.80
N ARG A 2 32.51 25.47 48.59
CA ARG A 2 32.49 24.59 49.77
C ARG A 2 31.37 24.86 50.79
N GLY A 3 30.98 23.82 51.54
CA GLY A 3 30.57 24.00 52.94
C GLY A 3 29.62 22.95 53.53
N ARG A 4 30.16 21.96 54.27
CA ARG A 4 29.47 20.97 55.10
C ARG A 4 29.19 21.50 56.53
N PHE A 5 28.40 20.71 57.28
CA PHE A 5 28.30 20.54 58.76
C PHE A 5 27.27 21.41 59.50
N ALA A 6 26.48 20.95 60.48
CA ALA A 6 26.54 19.74 61.32
C ALA A 6 25.15 19.34 61.90
N ARG A 7 25.09 18.07 62.35
CA ARG A 7 24.02 17.35 63.08
C ARG A 7 23.96 17.69 64.58
N TYR A 8 22.84 17.29 65.20
CA TYR A 8 22.58 16.65 66.52
C TYR A 8 21.39 17.32 67.23
N ALA A 9 20.49 16.68 67.98
CA ALA A 9 19.87 15.36 68.07
C ALA A 9 18.85 15.41 69.24
N CYS A 10 17.87 14.49 69.24
CA CYS A 10 16.92 14.14 70.32
C CYS A 10 15.76 15.14 70.57
N GLY A 11 14.49 14.73 70.72
CA GLY A 11 13.87 13.42 70.72
C GLY A 11 12.42 13.54 71.24
N GLY A 12 11.50 12.76 70.66
CA GLY A 12 10.31 12.26 71.35
C GLY A 12 8.98 13.03 71.16
N THR A 13 7.92 12.23 70.95
CA THR A 13 6.47 12.52 70.90
C THR A 13 5.97 13.09 69.56
N ALA A 14 5.60 12.29 68.55
CA ALA A 14 4.61 11.20 68.48
C ALA A 14 3.20 11.64 68.90
N ILE A 15 2.24 11.39 67.99
CA ILE A 15 0.79 11.67 68.04
C ILE A 15 0.43 13.09 67.56
N VAL A 16 0.29 13.29 66.23
CA VAL A 16 -0.71 14.22 65.62
C VAL A 16 -0.91 13.93 64.11
N VAL A 17 0.00 13.27 63.38
CA VAL A 17 -0.13 13.08 61.91
C VAL A 17 -0.77 11.75 61.49
N ALA A 18 -1.69 11.19 62.29
CA ALA A 18 -2.38 9.93 61.99
C ALA A 18 -3.87 10.07 61.64
N ALA A 19 -4.38 11.30 61.44
CA ALA A 19 -5.82 11.53 61.24
C ALA A 19 -6.20 12.29 59.95
N LEU A 20 -5.29 12.39 58.97
CA LEU A 20 -5.60 13.02 57.67
C LEU A 20 -5.35 12.14 56.44
N CYS A 21 -5.01 10.86 56.61
CA CYS A 21 -5.13 9.87 55.53
C CYS A 21 -6.53 9.27 55.57
N LEU A 22 -7.51 10.05 55.10
CA LEU A 22 -8.78 9.50 54.63
C LEU A 22 -8.46 8.47 53.54
N ALA A 23 -9.03 7.28 53.70
CA ALA A 23 -8.87 6.13 52.84
C ALA A 23 -8.99 6.50 51.34
N GLN A 24 -7.87 6.49 50.65
CA GLN A 24 -7.88 6.15 49.23
C GLN A 24 -7.94 4.62 49.13
N PRO A 25 -8.75 4.03 48.25
CA PRO A 25 -8.67 2.60 48.00
C PRO A 25 -7.26 2.31 47.50
N ALA A 26 -6.50 1.54 48.27
CA ALA A 26 -5.22 1.04 47.82
C ALA A 26 -5.49 0.07 46.68
N VAL A 27 -5.23 0.48 45.44
CA VAL A 27 -5.00 -0.46 44.35
C VAL A 27 -3.81 -1.30 44.80
N ALA A 28 -4.00 -2.60 44.96
CA ALA A 28 -2.91 -3.49 45.37
C ALA A 28 -1.81 -3.44 44.30
N GLU A 29 -0.67 -2.81 44.62
CA GLU A 29 0.48 -2.81 43.72
C GLU A 29 0.93 -4.26 43.45
N PRO A 30 1.33 -4.60 42.22
CA PRO A 30 1.87 -5.92 41.91
C PRO A 30 2.98 -6.29 42.91
N LEU A 31 2.92 -7.51 43.44
CA LEU A 31 3.93 -8.00 44.37
C LEU A 31 5.25 -8.08 43.61
N ARG A 32 6.19 -7.18 43.91
CA ARG A 32 7.52 -7.18 43.29
C ARG A 32 8.25 -8.47 43.62
N ARG A 33 8.64 -9.21 42.60
CA ARG A 33 9.38 -10.47 42.72
C ARG A 33 10.85 -10.20 42.37
N THR A 34 11.80 -10.68 43.18
CA THR A 34 13.25 -10.46 42.95
C THR A 34 13.88 -11.52 42.03
N ALA A 35 13.16 -12.62 41.77
CA ALA A 35 13.58 -13.67 40.85
C ALA A 35 13.05 -13.39 39.43
N ARG A 36 13.71 -13.96 38.41
CA ARG A 36 13.28 -13.83 37.01
C ARG A 36 11.86 -14.38 36.86
N ALA A 37 10.96 -13.55 36.33
CA ALA A 37 9.58 -13.93 36.09
C ALA A 37 9.49 -15.11 35.10
N ALA A 38 8.66 -16.09 35.45
CA ALA A 38 8.22 -17.18 34.60
C ALA A 38 7.22 -16.71 33.53
N GLY A 39 6.42 -15.70 33.86
CA GLY A 39 5.40 -15.09 33.01
C GLY A 39 4.73 -13.93 33.74
N SER A 40 3.83 -13.25 33.07
CA SER A 40 3.07 -12.12 33.62
C SER A 40 1.59 -12.24 33.30
N VAL A 41 0.75 -11.75 34.22
CA VAL A 41 -0.69 -11.67 34.02
C VAL A 41 -1.02 -10.46 33.16
N ILE A 42 -1.58 -10.69 31.97
CA ILE A 42 -1.90 -9.65 30.97
C ILE A 42 -3.32 -9.11 31.15
N ASP A 43 -4.25 -9.95 31.62
CA ASP A 43 -5.65 -9.57 31.83
C ASP A 43 -6.27 -10.40 32.97
N ARG A 44 -7.21 -9.79 33.71
CA ARG A 44 -7.98 -10.40 34.80
C ARG A 44 -9.38 -9.82 34.88
N LYS A 45 -10.33 -10.60 35.36
CA LYS A 45 -11.74 -10.22 35.37
C LYS A 45 -12.31 -9.82 36.74
N ALA A 46 -12.51 -10.77 37.64
CA ALA A 46 -13.05 -10.51 38.97
C ALA A 46 -12.80 -11.68 39.95
N GLY A 47 -12.12 -11.40 41.06
CA GLY A 47 -11.92 -12.32 42.18
C GLY A 47 -11.02 -13.52 41.87
N GLU A 48 -10.10 -13.40 40.91
CA GLU A 48 -9.05 -14.40 40.66
C GLU A 48 -7.95 -14.32 41.72
N GLU A 49 -7.46 -15.48 42.12
CA GLU A 49 -6.49 -15.59 43.21
C GLU A 49 -5.24 -16.34 42.76
N VAL A 50 -4.10 -15.92 43.28
CA VAL A 50 -2.81 -16.59 43.14
C VAL A 50 -2.28 -16.96 44.52
N ARG A 51 -1.69 -18.14 44.61
CA ARG A 51 -0.89 -18.57 45.74
C ARG A 51 0.56 -18.63 45.28
N PHE A 52 1.33 -17.63 45.69
CA PHE A 52 2.75 -17.55 45.40
C PHE A 52 3.53 -18.64 46.14
N ILE A 53 4.58 -19.18 45.56
CA ILE A 53 5.44 -20.20 46.21
C ILE A 53 6.04 -19.67 47.52
N ASP A 54 6.28 -18.37 47.62
CA ASP A 54 6.87 -17.72 48.79
C ASP A 54 5.84 -17.39 49.88
N LEU A 55 4.53 -17.57 49.62
CA LEU A 55 3.45 -17.23 50.52
C LEU A 55 2.42 -18.38 50.61
N SER A 56 2.14 -18.85 51.83
CA SER A 56 1.18 -19.95 52.02
C SER A 56 -0.28 -19.56 51.79
N SER A 57 -0.61 -18.25 51.84
CA SER A 57 -1.97 -17.71 51.68
C SER A 57 -2.29 -17.38 50.22
N TRP A 58 -3.54 -17.61 49.81
CA TRP A 58 -4.09 -17.05 48.58
C TRP A 58 -4.17 -15.51 48.66
N GLN A 59 -3.87 -14.86 47.54
CA GLN A 59 -3.90 -13.41 47.35
C GLN A 59 -4.66 -13.10 46.05
N ASN A 60 -5.25 -11.92 45.92
CA ASN A 60 -5.84 -11.49 44.65
C ASN A 60 -4.74 -11.28 43.61
N VAL A 61 -5.01 -11.69 42.37
CA VAL A 61 -4.07 -11.50 41.25
C VAL A 61 -4.11 -10.03 40.82
N ALA A 62 -2.95 -9.37 40.70
CA ALA A 62 -2.86 -8.04 40.11
C ALA A 62 -2.60 -8.09 38.58
N LEU A 63 -2.94 -7.03 37.86
CA LEU A 63 -2.52 -6.86 36.47
C LEU A 63 -1.00 -6.69 36.41
N HIS A 64 -0.35 -7.25 35.39
CA HIS A 64 1.11 -7.33 35.26
C HIS A 64 1.83 -8.01 36.45
N GLN A 65 1.12 -8.89 37.17
CA GLN A 65 1.74 -9.65 38.26
C GLN A 65 2.72 -10.69 37.70
N ASP A 66 3.99 -10.55 38.07
CA ASP A 66 5.03 -11.55 37.77
C ASP A 66 4.75 -12.86 38.50
N LEU A 67 4.87 -13.96 37.75
CA LEU A 67 4.72 -15.34 38.22
C LEU A 67 6.10 -16.00 38.35
N LEU A 68 6.25 -16.96 39.25
CA LEU A 68 7.44 -17.81 39.40
C LEU A 68 7.08 -19.31 39.32
N GLY A 69 8.08 -20.15 39.10
CA GLY A 69 7.94 -21.60 39.24
C GLY A 69 7.46 -21.98 40.64
N GLY A 70 6.37 -22.74 40.70
CA GLY A 70 5.66 -23.20 41.90
C GLY A 70 4.38 -22.42 42.23
N ASP A 71 4.16 -21.25 41.62
CA ASP A 71 2.96 -20.45 41.83
C ASP A 71 1.71 -21.19 41.31
N VAL A 72 0.59 -21.04 42.02
CA VAL A 72 -0.70 -21.63 41.66
C VAL A 72 -1.74 -20.54 41.45
N LEU A 73 -2.35 -20.49 40.28
CA LEU A 73 -3.41 -19.55 39.92
C LEU A 73 -4.76 -20.27 39.92
N ARG A 74 -5.81 -19.60 40.39
CA ARG A 74 -7.18 -20.11 40.30
C ARG A 74 -8.17 -19.04 39.86
N THR A 75 -9.12 -19.46 39.04
CA THR A 75 -10.28 -18.66 38.66
C THR A 75 -11.52 -19.17 39.38
N ASN A 76 -12.42 -18.25 39.74
CA ASN A 76 -13.71 -18.59 40.33
C ASN A 76 -14.77 -18.87 39.23
N ALA A 77 -16.05 -18.96 39.61
CA ALA A 77 -17.14 -19.22 38.68
C ALA A 77 -17.37 -18.10 37.65
N ASN A 78 -16.86 -16.89 37.90
CA ASN A 78 -17.00 -15.72 37.06
C ASN A 78 -15.67 -15.30 36.41
N GLY A 79 -14.54 -15.73 36.98
CA GLY A 79 -13.21 -15.23 36.66
C GLY A 79 -12.54 -15.88 35.45
N GLN A 80 -11.61 -15.15 34.87
CA GLN A 80 -10.75 -15.54 33.75
C GLN A 80 -9.39 -14.85 33.91
N LEU A 81 -8.32 -15.50 33.42
CA LEU A 81 -6.98 -14.92 33.41
C LEU A 81 -6.36 -15.07 32.03
N ALA A 82 -5.65 -14.04 31.59
CA ALA A 82 -4.76 -14.08 30.44
C ALA A 82 -3.31 -13.97 30.95
N ILE A 83 -2.46 -14.90 30.53
CA ILE A 83 -1.08 -15.02 31.01
C ILE A 83 -0.17 -15.14 29.79
N LEU A 84 0.88 -14.32 29.75
CA LEU A 84 1.95 -14.41 28.77
C LEU A 84 3.21 -14.91 29.49
N PHE A 85 3.69 -16.09 29.11
CA PHE A 85 4.90 -16.67 29.68
C PHE A 85 6.17 -16.15 28.98
N ALA A 86 7.31 -16.25 29.67
CA ALA A 86 8.59 -15.74 29.19
C ALA A 86 9.12 -16.44 27.92
N ASP A 87 8.58 -17.61 27.57
CA ASP A 87 8.85 -18.35 26.33
C ASP A 87 7.85 -18.03 25.20
N HIS A 88 7.08 -16.95 25.37
CA HIS A 88 5.99 -16.50 24.49
C HIS A 88 4.78 -17.45 24.44
N THR A 89 4.67 -18.41 25.36
CA THR A 89 3.44 -19.20 25.50
C THR A 89 2.30 -18.29 25.99
N GLN A 90 1.24 -18.20 25.20
CA GLN A 90 0.04 -17.46 25.53
C GLN A 90 -0.95 -18.41 26.18
N VAL A 91 -1.53 -18.05 27.32
CA VAL A 91 -2.51 -18.89 28.04
C VAL A 91 -3.70 -18.07 28.47
N ARG A 92 -4.90 -18.61 28.25
CA ARG A 92 -6.13 -18.13 28.88
C ARG A 92 -6.74 -19.21 29.74
N LEU A 93 -7.01 -18.89 31.00
CA LEU A 93 -7.71 -19.76 31.94
C LEU A 93 -9.20 -19.42 31.97
N GLY A 94 -10.02 -20.41 31.67
CA GLY A 94 -11.46 -20.34 31.82
C GLY A 94 -11.89 -20.38 33.29
N ARG A 95 -13.20 -20.42 33.53
CA ARG A 95 -13.78 -20.43 34.89
C ARG A 95 -13.51 -21.71 35.66
N ASN A 96 -13.50 -21.61 36.99
CA ASN A 96 -13.28 -22.73 37.91
C ASN A 96 -12.00 -23.53 37.58
N SER A 97 -10.99 -22.83 37.07
CA SER A 97 -9.74 -23.42 36.64
C SER A 97 -8.67 -23.23 37.69
N ALA A 98 -7.79 -24.22 37.82
CA ALA A 98 -6.62 -24.14 38.68
C ALA A 98 -5.39 -24.58 37.89
N LEU A 99 -4.43 -23.66 37.73
CA LEU A 99 -3.19 -23.88 37.00
C LEU A 99 -2.00 -23.70 37.94
N GLN A 100 -1.11 -24.67 37.99
CA GLN A 100 0.17 -24.56 38.66
C GLN A 100 1.29 -24.41 37.63
N VAL A 101 2.12 -23.38 37.80
CA VAL A 101 3.37 -23.22 37.04
C VAL A 101 4.39 -24.15 37.69
N LYS A 102 4.70 -25.31 37.11
CA LYS A 102 5.66 -26.25 37.75
C LYS A 102 7.10 -25.85 37.49
N GLN A 103 7.43 -25.55 36.24
CA GLN A 103 8.78 -25.25 35.82
C GLN A 103 8.75 -24.42 34.54
N MET A 104 9.37 -23.25 34.54
CA MET A 104 9.82 -22.55 33.33
C MET A 104 11.35 -22.66 33.29
N ALA A 105 11.91 -23.39 32.34
CA ALA A 105 13.36 -23.49 32.23
C ALA A 105 13.88 -22.34 31.35
N ALA A 106 14.99 -21.71 31.74
CA ALA A 106 15.67 -20.76 30.85
C ALA A 106 16.16 -21.47 29.57
N ASP A 107 16.57 -22.73 29.71
CA ASP A 107 16.93 -23.66 28.63
C ASP A 107 16.31 -25.04 28.94
N GLY A 108 15.14 -25.36 28.36
CA GLY A 108 14.46 -26.65 28.56
C GLY A 108 12.95 -26.58 28.31
N ASP A 109 12.22 -27.66 28.62
CA ASP A 109 10.76 -27.71 28.46
C ASP A 109 10.02 -26.98 29.60
N THR A 110 9.02 -26.19 29.21
CA THR A 110 8.00 -25.54 30.04
C THR A 110 7.00 -26.58 30.53
N VAL A 111 6.79 -26.69 31.85
CA VAL A 111 5.83 -27.63 32.45
C VAL A 111 4.76 -26.88 33.23
N LEU A 112 3.51 -27.07 32.81
CA LEU A 112 2.32 -26.55 33.47
C LEU A 112 1.46 -27.72 33.99
N ASN A 113 0.71 -27.49 35.06
CA ASN A 113 -0.19 -28.48 35.62
C ASN A 113 -1.60 -27.91 35.75
N LEU A 114 -2.51 -28.35 34.88
CA LEU A 114 -3.93 -27.97 34.91
C LEU A 114 -4.68 -28.96 35.80
N GLN A 115 -5.05 -28.50 37.00
CA GLN A 115 -5.66 -29.33 38.03
C GLN A 115 -7.17 -29.48 37.84
N SER A 116 -7.84 -28.44 37.33
CA SER A 116 -9.27 -28.41 37.04
C SER A 116 -9.59 -27.30 36.03
N GLY A 117 -10.77 -27.37 35.43
CA GLY A 117 -11.32 -26.32 34.56
C GLY A 117 -10.80 -26.39 33.14
N THR A 118 -10.76 -25.26 32.45
CA THR A 118 -10.41 -25.19 31.03
C THR A 118 -9.29 -24.19 30.81
N MET A 119 -8.35 -24.52 29.93
CA MET A 119 -7.37 -23.58 29.43
C MET A 119 -7.32 -23.61 27.90
N TRP A 120 -7.21 -22.43 27.31
CA TRP A 120 -6.71 -22.23 25.97
C TRP A 120 -5.23 -21.87 26.05
N ALA A 121 -4.42 -22.36 25.12
CA ALA A 121 -3.04 -21.93 25.01
C ALA A 121 -2.52 -21.97 23.58
N ARG A 122 -1.53 -21.10 23.31
CA ARG A 122 -0.75 -21.10 22.09
C ARG A 122 0.73 -21.10 22.43
N ALA A 123 1.43 -22.14 21.96
CA ALA A 123 2.89 -22.22 22.04
C ALA A 123 3.51 -21.80 20.70
N GLN A 124 4.63 -21.07 20.74
CA GLN A 124 5.32 -20.61 19.53
C GLN A 124 5.95 -21.79 18.75
N ARG A 125 5.83 -21.78 17.42
CA ARG A 125 6.51 -22.73 16.53
C ARG A 125 8.03 -22.52 16.57
N GLY A 126 8.81 -23.61 16.62
CA GLY A 126 10.26 -23.55 16.82
C GLY A 126 10.71 -23.11 18.22
N GLY A 127 9.77 -22.86 19.15
CA GLY A 127 10.04 -22.47 20.53
C GLY A 127 10.38 -23.65 21.45
N GLN A 128 10.52 -23.36 22.74
CA GLN A 128 10.72 -24.37 23.78
C GLN A 128 9.55 -25.34 23.87
N GLY A 129 9.80 -26.55 24.38
CA GLY A 129 8.77 -27.56 24.50
C GLY A 129 7.80 -27.29 25.64
N LEU A 130 6.50 -27.34 25.39
CA LEU A 130 5.47 -27.23 26.44
C LEU A 130 4.92 -28.62 26.79
N THR A 131 4.83 -28.93 28.08
CA THR A 131 4.08 -30.08 28.60
C THR A 131 3.03 -29.60 29.57
N VAL A 132 1.77 -29.98 29.33
CA VAL A 132 0.67 -29.71 30.25
C VAL A 132 0.20 -31.01 30.88
N GLU A 133 0.43 -31.14 32.18
CA GLU A 133 -0.01 -32.27 32.97
C GLU A 133 -1.44 -32.04 33.48
N THR A 134 -2.24 -33.11 33.47
CA THR A 134 -3.56 -33.17 34.09
C THR A 134 -3.69 -34.42 34.94
N PRO A 135 -4.76 -34.57 35.75
CA PRO A 135 -4.98 -35.79 36.52
C PRO A 135 -5.10 -37.07 35.68
N ALA A 136 -5.50 -37.00 34.40
CA ALA A 136 -5.77 -38.18 33.57
C ALA A 136 -4.71 -38.44 32.48
N ALA A 137 -3.94 -37.42 32.07
CA ALA A 137 -2.94 -37.52 31.01
C ALA A 137 -1.95 -36.33 31.03
N ALA A 138 -0.90 -36.41 30.24
CA ALA A 138 -0.02 -35.30 29.91
C ALA A 138 -0.09 -35.01 28.41
N ALA A 139 -0.20 -33.73 28.05
CA ALA A 139 -0.16 -33.24 26.68
C ALA A 139 1.22 -32.67 26.38
N ALA A 140 1.96 -33.29 25.47
CA ALA A 140 3.22 -32.76 24.95
C ALA A 140 2.94 -31.94 23.69
N ILE A 141 3.29 -30.65 23.74
CA ILE A 141 2.88 -29.62 22.79
C ILE A 141 4.11 -28.95 22.19
N ARG A 142 4.08 -28.72 20.87
CA ARG A 142 5.15 -28.05 20.13
C ARG A 142 4.53 -27.20 19.01
N GLY A 143 4.58 -25.87 19.12
CA GLY A 143 4.05 -24.96 18.08
C GLY A 143 2.59 -25.24 17.73
N THR A 144 1.68 -24.99 18.68
CA THR A 144 0.29 -25.46 18.56
C THR A 144 -0.65 -24.50 19.28
N ASP A 145 -1.82 -24.26 18.68
CA ASP A 145 -2.99 -23.62 19.26
C ASP A 145 -4.01 -24.69 19.71
N TRP A 146 -4.37 -24.73 20.98
CA TRP A 146 -5.18 -25.82 21.55
C TRP A 146 -6.03 -25.41 22.76
N THR A 147 -7.02 -26.24 23.07
CA THR A 147 -7.81 -26.16 24.31
C THR A 147 -7.80 -27.48 25.05
N LEU A 148 -7.57 -27.41 26.36
CA LEU A 148 -7.60 -28.56 27.27
C LEU A 148 -8.61 -28.28 28.38
N THR A 149 -9.43 -29.28 28.68
CA THR A 149 -10.44 -29.21 29.74
C THR A 149 -10.30 -30.40 30.66
N VAL A 150 -10.28 -30.14 31.97
CA VAL A 150 -10.29 -31.13 33.04
C VAL A 150 -11.61 -31.04 33.78
N LYS A 151 -12.43 -32.08 33.64
CA LYS A 151 -13.75 -32.19 34.29
C LYS A 151 -13.85 -33.51 35.05
N GLY A 152 -13.69 -33.44 36.37
CA GLY A 152 -13.70 -34.63 37.21
C GLY A 152 -12.50 -35.54 36.92
N ASP A 153 -12.77 -36.78 36.51
CA ASP A 153 -11.78 -37.80 36.16
C ASP A 153 -11.40 -37.81 34.67
N GLN A 154 -11.90 -36.84 33.90
CA GLN A 154 -11.72 -36.78 32.45
C GLN A 154 -10.94 -35.54 32.02
N THR A 155 -10.01 -35.74 31.08
CA THR A 155 -9.29 -34.70 30.35
C THR A 155 -9.67 -34.77 28.88
N SER A 156 -10.11 -33.65 28.29
CA SER A 156 -10.40 -33.53 26.87
C SER A 156 -9.50 -32.47 26.24
N LEU A 157 -8.94 -32.78 25.07
CA LEU A 157 -8.06 -31.94 24.28
C LEU A 157 -8.70 -31.68 22.92
N ILE A 158 -8.64 -30.44 22.43
CA ILE A 158 -8.99 -30.03 21.08
C ILE A 158 -7.79 -29.28 20.50
N VAL A 159 -7.34 -29.68 19.30
CA VAL A 159 -6.22 -29.04 18.61
C VAL A 159 -6.76 -28.16 17.48
N LEU A 160 -6.53 -26.85 17.58
CA LEU A 160 -6.98 -25.88 16.57
C LEU A 160 -5.99 -25.77 15.40
N GLU A 161 -4.70 -25.92 15.70
CA GLU A 161 -3.61 -25.86 14.74
C GLU A 161 -2.35 -26.52 15.36
N GLY A 162 -1.53 -27.20 14.56
CA GLY A 162 -0.38 -27.99 15.02
C GLY A 162 -0.72 -29.45 15.37
N ARG A 163 0.09 -30.07 16.25
CA ARG A 163 -0.04 -31.47 16.69
C ARG A 163 0.30 -31.61 18.16
N VAL A 164 -0.46 -32.44 18.87
CA VAL A 164 -0.25 -32.71 20.30
C VAL A 164 -0.25 -34.21 20.55
N GLU A 165 0.75 -34.68 21.29
CA GLU A 165 0.72 -36.04 21.84
C GLU A 165 0.02 -36.01 23.21
N LEU A 166 -1.13 -36.68 23.33
CA LEU A 166 -1.81 -36.91 24.61
C LEU A 166 -1.48 -38.31 25.12
N LYS A 167 -0.80 -38.41 26.26
CA LYS A 167 -0.31 -39.69 26.79
C LYS A 167 -0.57 -39.88 28.28
N ASN A 168 -0.71 -41.14 28.69
CA ASN A 168 -0.65 -41.56 30.08
C ASN A 168 0.01 -42.95 30.18
N GLU A 169 0.05 -43.54 31.38
CA GLU A 169 0.67 -44.86 31.62
C GLU A 169 0.02 -46.01 30.84
N HIS A 170 -1.19 -45.82 30.30
CA HIS A 170 -1.95 -46.83 29.58
C HIS A 170 -1.86 -46.71 28.04
N GLY A 171 -1.27 -45.63 27.50
CA GLY A 171 -1.05 -45.43 26.07
C GLY A 171 -0.88 -43.96 25.66
N SER A 172 -0.61 -43.69 24.37
CA SER A 172 -0.65 -42.35 23.79
C SER A 172 -1.46 -42.29 22.51
N VAL A 173 -1.96 -41.09 22.20
CA VAL A 173 -2.60 -40.76 20.94
C VAL A 173 -2.07 -39.42 20.44
N GLU A 174 -1.75 -39.37 19.14
CA GLU A 174 -1.41 -38.14 18.47
C GLU A 174 -2.68 -37.46 17.95
N VAL A 175 -2.88 -36.19 18.31
CA VAL A 175 -4.05 -35.38 17.93
C VAL A 175 -3.57 -34.28 17.00
N ALA A 176 -4.06 -34.31 15.76
CA ALA A 176 -3.76 -33.33 14.73
C ALA A 176 -4.79 -32.20 14.72
N GLN A 177 -4.52 -31.17 13.92
CA GLN A 177 -5.42 -30.07 13.66
C GLN A 177 -6.84 -30.51 13.32
N GLY A 178 -7.83 -29.90 13.97
CA GLY A 178 -9.25 -30.21 13.79
C GLY A 178 -9.71 -31.49 14.49
N GLU A 179 -8.79 -32.24 15.12
CA GLU A 179 -9.11 -33.43 15.90
C GLU A 179 -9.23 -33.11 17.40
N ALA A 180 -9.89 -34.01 18.12
CA ALA A 180 -9.96 -33.98 19.57
C ALA A 180 -9.55 -35.33 20.16
N ALA A 181 -9.16 -35.35 21.43
CA ALA A 181 -8.95 -36.57 22.18
C ALA A 181 -9.47 -36.45 23.60
N VAL A 182 -9.75 -37.60 24.21
CA VAL A 182 -10.19 -37.69 25.59
C VAL A 182 -9.44 -38.79 26.32
N ALA A 183 -9.04 -38.50 27.54
CA ALA A 183 -8.42 -39.42 28.47
C ALA A 183 -9.23 -39.44 29.78
N THR A 184 -9.45 -40.63 30.34
CA THR A 184 -10.10 -40.82 31.63
C THR A 184 -9.10 -41.54 32.54
N ILE A 185 -9.07 -41.20 33.83
CA ILE A 185 -8.16 -41.82 34.80
C ILE A 185 -8.30 -43.36 34.73
N GLY A 186 -7.18 -44.05 34.54
CA GLY A 186 -7.13 -45.51 34.44
C GLY A 186 -7.43 -46.09 33.04
N GLN A 187 -7.65 -45.26 32.02
CA GLN A 187 -7.90 -45.69 30.64
C GLN A 187 -6.91 -45.05 29.66
N ALA A 188 -6.60 -45.72 28.55
CA ALA A 188 -5.77 -45.16 27.49
C ALA A 188 -6.49 -43.97 26.80
N PRO A 189 -5.76 -42.90 26.39
CA PRO A 189 -6.33 -41.81 25.62
C PRO A 189 -6.94 -42.30 24.29
N ARG A 190 -8.05 -41.71 23.87
CA ARG A 190 -8.72 -42.05 22.61
C ARG A 190 -9.04 -40.79 21.80
N LYS A 191 -8.89 -40.90 20.48
CA LYS A 191 -9.24 -39.82 19.53
C LYS A 191 -10.74 -39.75 19.31
N LEU A 192 -11.26 -38.55 19.11
CA LEU A 192 -12.63 -38.24 18.69
C LEU A 192 -12.56 -37.50 17.34
N VAL A 193 -13.41 -37.90 16.39
CA VAL A 193 -13.55 -37.18 15.11
C VAL A 193 -14.64 -36.15 15.27
N ILE A 194 -14.30 -34.86 15.13
CA ILE A 194 -15.27 -33.76 15.06
C ILE A 194 -15.00 -33.01 13.75
N VAL A 195 -16.05 -32.81 12.95
CA VAL A 195 -16.02 -31.96 11.77
C VAL A 195 -16.61 -30.61 12.18
N ALA A 196 -15.82 -29.54 12.00
CA ALA A 196 -16.08 -28.12 12.29
C ALA A 196 -15.78 -27.63 13.73
N PRO A 197 -14.58 -27.09 13.98
CA PRO A 197 -14.25 -26.27 15.14
C PRO A 197 -14.56 -24.77 14.95
N ASP A 198 -15.44 -24.40 14.00
CA ASP A 198 -15.87 -23.01 13.75
C ASP A 198 -16.63 -22.40 14.96
N ASP A 199 -16.91 -23.21 15.98
CA ASP A 199 -17.18 -22.76 17.35
C ASP A 199 -15.92 -22.07 17.90
N ARG A 200 -15.72 -20.82 17.49
CA ARG A 200 -14.79 -19.87 18.12
C ARG A 200 -14.94 -20.05 19.63
N GLN A 201 -13.89 -20.54 20.27
CA GLN A 201 -13.97 -20.97 21.66
C GLN A 201 -14.58 -19.82 22.48
N GLN A 202 -15.74 -20.04 23.08
CA GLN A 202 -16.55 -18.94 23.65
C GLN A 202 -15.82 -18.17 24.77
N MET A 203 -14.76 -18.74 25.33
CA MET A 203 -13.82 -18.08 26.25
C MET A 203 -12.99 -16.94 25.63
N LEU A 204 -13.11 -16.72 24.32
CA LEU A 204 -12.38 -15.73 23.53
C LEU A 204 -13.14 -14.40 23.35
N PHE A 205 -14.46 -14.36 23.60
CA PHE A 205 -15.25 -13.13 23.51
C PHE A 205 -15.65 -12.64 24.89
N TYR A 206 -15.48 -11.34 25.13
CA TYR A 206 -15.75 -10.77 26.43
C TYR A 206 -16.55 -9.47 26.34
N LEU A 207 -17.56 -9.37 27.20
CA LEU A 207 -18.27 -8.13 27.49
C LEU A 207 -17.69 -7.55 28.77
N THR A 208 -17.59 -6.22 28.89
CA THR A 208 -17.17 -5.56 30.14
C THR A 208 -18.38 -4.94 30.84
N LEU A 209 -18.46 -4.99 32.17
CA LEU A 209 -19.57 -4.33 32.88
C LEU A 209 -19.62 -2.82 32.62
N ARG A 210 -18.48 -2.18 32.32
CA ARG A 210 -18.41 -0.76 32.00
C ARG A 210 -19.20 -0.45 30.72
N SER A 211 -18.94 -1.19 29.63
CA SER A 211 -19.64 -1.00 28.36
C SER A 211 -21.14 -1.27 28.47
N GLY A 212 -21.56 -2.02 29.48
CA GLY A 212 -22.97 -2.24 29.79
C GLY A 212 -23.75 -0.97 30.16
N PHE A 213 -23.10 0.12 30.63
CA PHE A 213 -23.78 1.40 30.87
C PHE A 213 -24.26 2.09 29.59
N THR A 214 -23.58 1.86 28.46
CA THR A 214 -23.97 2.43 27.14
C THR A 214 -25.34 1.93 26.69
N PHE A 215 -25.69 0.70 27.07
CA PHE A 215 -26.96 0.06 26.71
C PHE A 215 -28.09 0.33 27.73
N MET A 216 -27.84 1.12 28.77
CA MET A 216 -28.84 1.47 29.79
C MET A 216 -29.51 2.81 29.50
N PRO A 217 -30.74 2.84 28.94
CA PRO A 217 -31.45 4.09 28.79
C PRO A 217 -31.94 4.59 30.15
N ALA A 218 -31.99 5.90 30.32
CA ALA A 218 -32.64 6.51 31.48
C ALA A 218 -34.18 6.44 31.40
N SER A 219 -34.72 6.27 30.19
CA SER A 219 -36.15 6.13 29.91
C SER A 219 -36.56 4.67 29.76
N PRO A 220 -37.71 4.24 30.32
CA PRO A 220 -38.26 2.90 30.10
C PRO A 220 -39.12 2.80 28.84
N LEU A 221 -39.25 3.89 28.06
CA LEU A 221 -40.09 3.91 26.86
C LEU A 221 -39.40 3.19 25.69
N PRO A 222 -40.14 2.54 24.77
CA PRO A 222 -39.57 2.09 23.51
C PRO A 222 -39.07 3.26 22.64
N MET A 223 -38.11 2.98 21.75
CA MET A 223 -37.42 3.99 20.93
C MET A 223 -38.38 4.93 20.19
N GLN A 224 -39.40 4.39 19.51
CA GLN A 224 -40.41 5.16 18.78
C GLN A 224 -41.20 6.14 19.67
N LYS A 225 -41.52 5.73 20.91
CA LYS A 225 -42.23 6.59 21.87
C LYS A 225 -41.32 7.66 22.43
N MET A 226 -40.05 7.34 22.69
CA MET A 226 -39.07 8.35 23.09
C MET A 226 -38.97 9.47 22.05
N ARG A 227 -38.88 9.13 20.75
CA ARG A 227 -38.86 10.13 19.67
C ARG A 227 -40.13 10.99 19.65
N SER A 228 -41.30 10.36 19.80
CA SER A 228 -42.59 11.07 19.82
C SER A 228 -42.69 12.06 20.99
N GLU A 229 -42.26 11.66 22.19
CA GLU A 229 -42.23 12.54 23.37
C GLU A 229 -41.21 13.67 23.22
N ARG A 230 -40.03 13.37 22.68
CA ARG A 230 -39.03 14.40 22.37
C ARG A 230 -39.61 15.48 21.47
N SER A 231 -40.19 15.10 20.32
CA SER A 231 -40.79 16.05 19.39
C SER A 231 -41.94 16.85 20.00
N ARG A 232 -42.79 16.20 20.81
CA ARG A 232 -43.88 16.88 21.53
C ARG A 232 -43.34 17.95 22.48
N ILE A 233 -42.37 17.60 23.32
CA ILE A 233 -41.81 18.50 24.33
C ILE A 233 -40.98 19.62 23.69
N GLU A 234 -40.22 19.31 22.64
CA GLU A 234 -39.39 20.30 21.94
C GLU A 234 -40.23 21.35 21.19
N ALA A 235 -41.45 21.00 20.76
CA ALA A 235 -42.41 21.93 20.16
C ALA A 235 -42.99 22.96 21.17
N GLU A 236 -42.90 22.68 22.47
CA GLU A 236 -43.32 23.61 23.53
C GLU A 236 -42.19 24.60 23.87
N ALA A 237 -42.54 25.87 24.11
CA ALA A 237 -41.59 26.89 24.53
C ALA A 237 -40.92 26.49 25.87
N PRO A 238 -39.60 26.72 26.06
CA PRO A 238 -38.89 26.31 27.27
C PRO A 238 -39.53 26.77 28.58
N GLU A 239 -40.19 27.94 28.60
CA GLU A 239 -40.86 28.52 29.75
C GLU A 239 -42.20 27.83 30.09
N ALA A 240 -42.81 27.15 29.11
CA ALA A 240 -44.08 26.44 29.27
C ALA A 240 -43.89 24.98 29.75
N ARG A 241 -42.67 24.43 29.61
CA ARG A 241 -42.36 23.04 29.96
C ARG A 241 -42.43 22.80 31.46
N THR A 242 -43.14 21.75 31.87
CA THR A 242 -43.25 21.38 33.28
C THR A 242 -41.99 20.66 33.78
N SER A 243 -41.90 20.40 35.09
CA SER A 243 -40.83 19.55 35.63
C SER A 243 -40.87 18.13 35.07
N GLU A 244 -42.04 17.64 34.67
CA GLU A 244 -42.23 16.34 34.05
C GLU A 244 -41.71 16.32 32.61
N ASP A 245 -41.97 17.38 31.85
CA ASP A 245 -41.46 17.54 30.48
C ASP A 245 -39.94 17.67 30.48
N TRP A 246 -39.35 18.48 31.37
CA TRP A 246 -37.90 18.59 31.47
C TRP A 246 -37.20 17.28 31.88
N LEU A 247 -37.80 16.51 32.78
CA LEU A 247 -37.24 15.19 33.17
C LEU A 247 -37.38 14.17 32.06
N THR A 248 -38.54 14.08 31.41
CA THR A 248 -38.76 13.16 30.29
C THR A 248 -37.83 13.50 29.13
N LEU A 249 -37.66 14.79 28.83
CA LEU A 249 -36.72 15.26 27.83
C LEU A 249 -35.28 14.89 28.19
N ALA A 250 -34.85 15.07 29.45
CA ALA A 250 -33.51 14.68 29.88
C ALA A 250 -33.27 13.17 29.77
N GLU A 251 -34.26 12.34 30.11
CA GLU A 251 -34.17 10.88 29.97
C GLU A 251 -34.08 10.43 28.52
N VAL A 252 -34.84 11.07 27.62
CA VAL A 252 -34.82 10.75 26.19
C VAL A 252 -33.53 11.26 25.53
N GLN A 253 -33.06 12.45 25.91
CA GLN A 253 -31.81 13.03 25.43
C GLN A 253 -30.59 12.18 25.79
N MET A 254 -30.62 11.42 26.89
CA MET A 254 -29.55 10.45 27.21
C MET A 254 -29.37 9.41 26.09
N SER A 255 -30.45 9.00 25.44
CA SER A 255 -30.41 7.97 24.37
C SER A 255 -30.15 8.53 22.98
N PHE A 256 -30.48 9.81 22.71
CA PHE A 256 -30.34 10.40 21.37
C PHE A 256 -29.30 11.52 21.27
N ASP A 257 -29.22 12.42 22.24
CA ASP A 257 -28.47 13.68 22.14
C ASP A 257 -27.18 13.70 22.96
N GLY A 258 -26.99 12.69 23.80
CA GLY A 258 -25.81 12.50 24.63
C GLY A 258 -25.90 13.16 26.00
N ARG A 259 -24.94 12.82 26.85
CA ARG A 259 -24.92 13.14 28.29
C ARG A 259 -24.97 14.65 28.57
N GLN A 260 -24.23 15.45 27.81
CA GLN A 260 -24.16 16.90 28.03
C GLN A 260 -25.50 17.61 27.81
N GLN A 261 -26.26 17.19 26.79
CA GLN A 261 -27.56 17.77 26.52
C GLN A 261 -28.59 17.32 27.56
N ALA A 262 -28.57 16.05 27.96
CA ALA A 262 -29.39 15.54 29.04
C ALA A 262 -29.15 16.29 30.37
N LEU A 263 -27.88 16.58 30.72
CA LEU A 263 -27.53 17.36 31.91
C LEU A 263 -28.10 18.78 31.89
N LYS A 264 -28.12 19.44 30.72
CA LYS A 264 -28.72 20.78 30.58
C LYS A 264 -30.22 20.76 30.86
N SER A 265 -30.94 19.79 30.30
CA SER A 265 -32.39 19.62 30.58
C SER A 265 -32.64 19.22 32.03
N LEU A 266 -31.79 18.36 32.60
CA LEU A 266 -31.85 17.97 34.00
C LEU A 266 -31.65 19.15 34.95
N ALA A 267 -30.72 20.06 34.64
CA ALA A 267 -30.50 21.28 35.42
C ALA A 267 -31.75 22.17 35.42
N ARG A 268 -32.47 22.26 34.29
CA ARG A 268 -33.76 22.97 34.21
C ARG A 268 -34.85 22.29 35.06
N ALA A 269 -34.94 20.96 35.01
CA ALA A 269 -35.84 20.22 35.89
C ALA A 269 -35.55 20.48 37.38
N ARG A 270 -34.28 20.47 37.78
CA ARG A 270 -33.87 20.70 39.18
C ARG A 270 -34.11 22.12 39.68
N ALA A 271 -34.19 23.10 38.78
CA ALA A 271 -34.60 24.47 39.14
C ALA A 271 -36.09 24.56 39.52
N LEU A 272 -36.90 23.54 39.20
CA LEU A 272 -38.31 23.43 39.55
C LEU A 272 -38.52 22.57 40.80
N LYS A 273 -39.71 22.67 41.42
CA LYS A 273 -40.04 21.88 42.61
C LYS A 273 -40.37 20.43 42.23
N LEU A 274 -39.41 19.52 42.45
CA LEU A 274 -39.55 18.10 42.12
C LEU A 274 -40.24 17.28 43.23
N SER A 275 -41.17 16.40 42.84
CA SER A 275 -41.69 15.35 43.74
C SER A 275 -40.62 14.33 44.14
N ALA A 276 -40.92 13.43 45.07
CA ALA A 276 -39.97 12.37 45.47
C ALA A 276 -39.62 11.43 44.30
N SER A 277 -40.60 11.02 43.49
CA SER A 277 -40.38 10.17 42.32
C SER A 277 -39.60 10.89 41.21
N GLN A 278 -39.90 12.17 40.98
CA GLN A 278 -39.16 13.00 40.02
C GLN A 278 -37.69 13.23 40.45
N ARG A 279 -37.42 13.39 41.74
CA ARG A 279 -36.04 13.42 42.26
C ARG A 279 -35.31 12.10 42.06
N ALA A 280 -35.99 10.97 42.24
CA ALA A 280 -35.42 9.65 41.98
C ALA A 280 -35.06 9.46 40.50
N ARG A 281 -35.89 9.95 39.56
CA ARG A 281 -35.58 9.96 38.12
C ARG A 281 -34.37 10.84 37.79
N ALA A 282 -34.30 12.02 38.40
CA ALA A 282 -33.13 12.89 38.27
C ALA A 282 -31.84 12.22 38.77
N ASP A 283 -31.92 11.54 39.93
CA ASP A 283 -30.80 10.79 40.51
C ASP A 283 -30.40 9.60 39.63
N LEU A 284 -31.35 8.93 38.96
CA LEU A 284 -31.06 7.85 38.01
C LEU A 284 -30.21 8.33 36.82
N ILE A 285 -30.54 9.48 36.24
CA ILE A 285 -29.76 10.06 35.13
C ILE A 285 -28.33 10.38 35.59
N GLU A 286 -28.18 11.04 36.74
CA GLU A 286 -26.85 11.33 37.31
C GLU A 286 -26.07 10.05 37.64
N ALA A 287 -26.75 9.00 38.11
CA ALA A 287 -26.12 7.72 38.42
C ALA A 287 -25.57 7.04 37.17
N LEU A 288 -26.33 7.04 36.07
CA LEU A 288 -25.91 6.48 34.78
C LEU A 288 -24.69 7.24 34.23
N ILE A 289 -24.71 8.57 34.29
CA ILE A 289 -23.58 9.41 33.86
C ILE A 289 -22.34 9.15 34.73
N ALA A 290 -22.49 9.14 36.05
CA ALA A 290 -21.40 8.86 36.97
C ALA A 290 -20.80 7.47 36.76
N GLY A 291 -21.62 6.47 36.45
CA GLY A 291 -21.15 5.11 36.14
C GLY A 291 -20.32 5.07 34.86
N ALA A 292 -20.77 5.74 33.81
CA ALA A 292 -20.06 5.81 32.53
C ALA A 292 -18.71 6.58 32.63
N GLU A 293 -18.65 7.62 33.48
CA GLU A 293 -17.45 8.43 33.77
C GLU A 293 -16.53 7.81 34.86
N LYS A 294 -16.66 6.50 35.11
CA LYS A 294 -15.84 5.75 36.09
C LYS A 294 -15.94 6.25 37.54
N ARG A 295 -16.94 7.08 37.86
CA ARG A 295 -17.24 7.55 39.23
C ARG A 295 -18.13 6.53 39.97
N TYR A 296 -17.64 5.28 40.05
CA TYR A 296 -18.43 4.13 40.51
C TYR A 296 -18.94 4.25 41.94
N ASP A 297 -18.17 4.88 42.84
CA ASP A 297 -18.61 5.17 44.21
C ASP A 297 -19.83 6.10 44.25
N ASP A 298 -19.82 7.14 43.44
CA ASP A 298 -20.91 8.11 43.36
C ASP A 298 -22.12 7.48 42.67
N ALA A 299 -21.90 6.76 41.56
CA ALA A 299 -22.92 6.02 40.85
C ALA A 299 -23.65 5.02 41.77
N ALA A 300 -22.90 4.21 42.53
CA ALA A 300 -23.48 3.23 43.46
C ALA A 300 -24.36 3.89 44.53
N LYS A 301 -23.94 5.05 45.08
CA LYS A 301 -24.74 5.83 46.05
C LYS A 301 -26.00 6.41 45.40
N LEU A 302 -25.88 6.97 44.20
CA LEU A 302 -27.00 7.57 43.47
C LEU A 302 -28.05 6.52 43.07
N PHE A 303 -27.62 5.37 42.53
CA PHE A 303 -28.53 4.26 42.22
C PHE A 303 -29.28 3.77 43.47
N SER A 304 -28.57 3.54 44.57
CA SER A 304 -29.17 3.08 45.83
C SER A 304 -30.18 4.08 46.41
N ARG A 305 -29.94 5.39 46.21
CA ARG A 305 -30.85 6.46 46.64
C ARG A 305 -32.10 6.56 45.76
N ALA A 306 -31.95 6.37 44.46
CA ALA A 306 -33.04 6.47 43.49
C ALA A 306 -34.00 5.26 43.55
N GLU A 307 -33.44 4.05 43.67
CA GLU A 307 -34.14 2.77 43.50
C GLU A 307 -35.52 2.67 44.21
N PRO A 308 -35.67 3.04 45.50
CA PRO A 308 -36.93 2.84 46.22
C PRO A 308 -38.10 3.68 45.70
N ALA A 309 -37.82 4.82 45.07
CA ALA A 309 -38.82 5.80 44.63
C ALA A 309 -39.06 5.81 43.10
N LEU A 310 -38.40 4.91 42.36
CA LEU A 310 -38.61 4.68 40.94
C LEU A 310 -39.78 3.73 40.66
N ASP A 311 -40.40 3.87 39.49
CA ASP A 311 -41.36 2.90 38.95
C ASP A 311 -40.69 1.54 38.66
N PRO A 312 -41.45 0.44 38.50
CA PRO A 312 -40.87 -0.91 38.36
C PRO A 312 -39.86 -1.07 37.20
N ALA A 313 -40.05 -0.38 36.08
CA ALA A 313 -39.15 -0.49 34.93
C ALA A 313 -37.84 0.26 35.20
N ARG A 314 -37.90 1.52 35.65
CA ARG A 314 -36.71 2.29 36.03
C ARG A 314 -35.98 1.72 37.24
N ARG A 315 -36.71 1.13 38.19
CA ARG A 315 -36.12 0.43 39.34
C ARG A 315 -35.23 -0.73 38.89
N SER A 316 -35.64 -1.46 37.85
CA SER A 316 -34.83 -2.55 37.30
C SER A 316 -33.53 -2.03 36.66
N ILE A 317 -33.59 -0.89 35.97
CA ILE A 317 -32.40 -0.21 35.42
C ILE A 317 -31.47 0.23 36.57
N ALA A 318 -32.02 0.86 37.60
CA ALA A 318 -31.24 1.30 38.77
C ALA A 318 -30.58 0.14 39.52
N ALA A 319 -31.27 -1.00 39.66
CA ALA A 319 -30.73 -2.18 40.32
C ALA A 319 -29.52 -2.76 39.56
N TYR A 320 -29.60 -2.86 38.23
CA TYR A 320 -28.46 -3.29 37.41
C TYR A 320 -27.33 -2.27 37.38
N GLY A 321 -27.64 -0.98 37.22
CA GLY A 321 -26.63 0.08 37.26
C GLY A 321 -25.90 0.13 38.61
N GLY A 322 -26.62 -0.07 39.72
CA GLY A 322 -26.05 -0.22 41.05
C GLY A 322 -25.18 -1.47 41.19
N TYR A 323 -25.60 -2.60 40.62
CA TYR A 323 -24.80 -3.83 40.56
C TYR A 323 -23.50 -3.63 39.77
N TYR A 324 -23.55 -3.03 38.58
CA TYR A 324 -22.35 -2.75 37.78
C TYR A 324 -21.40 -1.80 38.53
N SER A 325 -21.93 -0.73 39.11
CA SER A 325 -21.13 0.25 39.85
C SER A 325 -20.44 -0.37 41.06
N ARG A 326 -21.13 -1.21 41.84
CA ARG A 326 -20.50 -1.90 43.00
C ARG A 326 -19.46 -2.92 42.57
N SER A 327 -19.72 -3.67 41.50
CA SER A 327 -18.80 -4.67 40.94
C SER A 327 -17.53 -4.03 40.38
N LEU A 328 -17.65 -2.88 39.71
CA LEU A 328 -16.51 -2.16 39.12
C LEU A 328 -15.71 -1.37 40.16
N ARG A 329 -16.37 -0.92 41.24
CA ARG A 329 -15.68 -0.25 42.36
C ARG A 329 -14.75 -1.18 43.12
N ASP A 330 -15.16 -2.43 43.33
CA ASP A 330 -14.40 -3.43 44.07
C ASP A 330 -14.34 -4.74 43.26
N PRO A 331 -13.43 -4.84 42.27
CA PRO A 331 -13.33 -6.01 41.39
C PRO A 331 -12.97 -7.31 42.13
N ASP A 332 -12.45 -7.21 43.34
CA ASP A 332 -12.08 -8.35 44.17
C ASP A 332 -13.29 -8.90 44.95
N HIS A 333 -14.42 -8.18 44.97
CA HIS A 333 -15.67 -8.61 45.60
C HIS A 333 -16.67 -9.17 44.58
N VAL A 334 -17.18 -10.38 44.85
CA VAL A 334 -18.22 -11.00 44.01
C VAL A 334 -19.61 -10.50 44.40
N GLU A 335 -20.09 -9.49 43.68
CA GLU A 335 -21.46 -9.00 43.76
C GLU A 335 -22.47 -9.97 43.11
N LYS A 336 -23.71 -10.00 43.61
CA LYS A 336 -24.78 -10.83 43.02
C LYS A 336 -25.68 -10.02 42.10
N PRO A 337 -26.03 -10.55 40.90
CA PRO A 337 -26.93 -9.85 40.00
C PRO A 337 -28.36 -9.77 40.58
N PRO A 338 -29.14 -8.73 40.23
CA PRO A 338 -30.52 -8.56 40.70
C PRO A 338 -31.45 -9.73 40.33
N ALA A 339 -32.26 -10.21 41.28
CA ALA A 339 -33.11 -11.39 41.10
C ALA A 339 -34.53 -11.09 40.55
N THR A 340 -35.08 -9.90 40.80
CA THR A 340 -36.44 -9.52 40.37
C THR A 340 -36.36 -8.35 39.39
N ILE A 341 -36.66 -8.60 38.12
CA ILE A 341 -36.45 -7.63 37.03
C ILE A 341 -37.67 -7.58 36.12
N THR A 342 -38.05 -6.40 35.66
CA THR A 342 -39.24 -6.19 34.81
C THR A 342 -38.94 -5.17 33.71
N GLY A 343 -39.38 -5.44 32.48
CA GLY A 343 -39.27 -4.51 31.34
C GLY A 343 -38.22 -4.92 30.29
N PRO A 344 -38.26 -4.32 29.09
CA PRO A 344 -37.40 -4.67 27.96
C PRO A 344 -35.92 -4.40 28.25
N TYR A 345 -35.56 -3.20 28.72
CA TYR A 345 -34.16 -2.86 29.02
C TYR A 345 -33.59 -3.61 30.23
N ALA A 346 -34.43 -4.06 31.16
CA ALA A 346 -33.99 -4.96 32.22
C ALA A 346 -33.60 -6.34 31.67
N ALA A 347 -34.26 -6.78 30.59
CA ALA A 347 -33.88 -8.00 29.88
C ALA A 347 -32.58 -7.81 29.09
N VAL A 348 -32.35 -6.62 28.50
CA VAL A 348 -31.04 -6.26 27.91
C VAL A 348 -29.94 -6.35 28.96
N MET A 349 -30.13 -5.74 30.14
CA MET A 349 -29.10 -5.81 31.19
C MET A 349 -28.90 -7.21 31.73
N LYS A 350 -29.96 -8.02 31.81
CA LYS A 350 -29.86 -9.44 32.12
C LYS A 350 -29.05 -10.19 31.07
N ALA A 351 -29.31 -9.95 29.79
CA ALA A 351 -28.58 -10.56 28.68
C ALA A 351 -27.11 -10.15 28.72
N TYR A 352 -26.82 -8.87 28.88
CA TYR A 352 -25.45 -8.36 28.96
C TYR A 352 -24.71 -8.90 30.19
N THR A 353 -25.38 -8.97 31.35
CA THR A 353 -24.83 -9.59 32.57
C THR A 353 -24.58 -11.08 32.37
N ALA A 354 -25.48 -11.80 31.67
CA ALA A 354 -25.27 -13.19 31.32
C ALA A 354 -24.14 -13.35 30.29
N GLY A 355 -23.98 -12.44 29.34
CA GLY A 355 -22.83 -12.45 28.43
C GLY A 355 -21.52 -12.24 29.16
N PHE A 356 -21.51 -11.35 30.16
CA PHE A 356 -20.38 -11.16 31.05
C PHE A 356 -20.14 -12.40 31.94
N LEU A 357 -21.14 -12.90 32.66
CA LEU A 357 -20.99 -13.99 33.65
C LEU A 357 -20.95 -15.40 33.05
N GLU A 358 -21.56 -15.61 31.89
CA GLU A 358 -21.79 -16.91 31.22
C GLU A 358 -21.15 -16.93 29.81
N ASP A 359 -21.82 -16.47 28.77
CA ASP A 359 -21.28 -16.38 27.41
C ASP A 359 -22.24 -15.60 26.49
N ILE A 360 -21.75 -15.19 25.32
CA ILE A 360 -22.56 -14.43 24.35
C ILE A 360 -23.79 -15.23 23.86
N PRO A 361 -23.72 -16.55 23.57
CA PRO A 361 -24.90 -17.34 23.25
C PRO A 361 -26.00 -17.32 24.33
N ALA A 362 -25.64 -17.35 25.62
CA ALA A 362 -26.57 -17.18 26.72
C ALA A 362 -27.24 -15.80 26.71
N ALA A 363 -26.47 -14.75 26.41
CA ALA A 363 -27.00 -13.41 26.19
C ALA A 363 -28.00 -13.37 25.02
N ILE A 364 -27.63 -13.92 23.86
CA ILE A 364 -28.49 -14.01 22.65
C ILE A 364 -29.79 -14.77 22.96
N LYS A 365 -29.72 -15.88 23.72
CA LYS A 365 -30.90 -16.63 24.15
C LYS A 365 -31.84 -15.77 24.98
N ILE A 366 -31.31 -15.04 25.97
CA ILE A 366 -32.11 -14.13 26.81
C ILE A 366 -32.74 -13.02 25.95
N MET A 367 -32.02 -12.50 24.96
CA MET A 367 -32.55 -11.50 24.04
C MET A 367 -33.72 -12.04 23.21
N LYS A 368 -33.63 -13.25 22.66
CA LYS A 368 -34.76 -13.89 21.96
C LYS A 368 -36.00 -14.06 22.86
N GLU A 369 -35.79 -14.48 24.11
CA GLU A 369 -36.87 -14.58 25.10
C GLU A 369 -37.47 -13.20 25.44
N ALA A 370 -36.67 -12.14 25.38
CA ALA A 370 -37.14 -10.76 25.56
C ALA A 370 -37.95 -10.28 24.35
N GLU A 371 -37.47 -10.52 23.13
CA GLU A 371 -38.15 -10.20 21.88
C GLU A 371 -39.54 -10.85 21.79
N ALA A 372 -39.68 -12.09 22.26
CA ALA A 372 -40.97 -12.78 22.31
C ALA A 372 -41.95 -12.13 23.32
N ARG A 373 -41.43 -11.57 24.42
CA ARG A 373 -42.24 -10.90 25.46
C ARG A 373 -42.58 -9.46 25.10
N TYR A 374 -41.74 -8.80 24.31
CA TYR A 374 -41.86 -7.40 23.91
C TYR A 374 -41.73 -7.26 22.38
N PRO A 375 -42.70 -7.78 21.60
CA PRO A 375 -42.56 -7.92 20.14
C PRO A 375 -42.58 -6.60 19.36
N SER A 376 -42.91 -5.48 20.00
CA SER A 376 -42.99 -4.16 19.37
C SER A 376 -41.79 -3.25 19.69
N ASP A 377 -40.76 -3.77 20.36
CA ASP A 377 -39.57 -3.01 20.72
C ASP A 377 -38.42 -3.35 19.76
N SER A 378 -38.05 -2.40 18.89
CA SER A 378 -36.99 -2.55 17.88
C SER A 378 -35.59 -2.66 18.49
N SER A 379 -35.38 -2.11 19.69
CA SER A 379 -34.05 -2.11 20.33
C SER A 379 -33.60 -3.52 20.73
N LEU A 380 -34.54 -4.42 21.07
CA LEU A 380 -34.20 -5.78 21.49
C LEU A 380 -33.55 -6.60 20.35
N PRO A 381 -34.17 -6.74 19.16
CA PRO A 381 -33.50 -7.39 18.05
C PRO A 381 -32.25 -6.61 17.57
N ALA A 382 -32.22 -5.27 17.62
CA ALA A 382 -31.00 -4.51 17.28
C ALA A 382 -29.81 -4.89 18.17
N LEU A 383 -30.01 -4.96 19.48
CA LEU A 383 -28.97 -5.34 20.44
C LEU A 383 -28.60 -6.84 20.33
N ARG A 384 -29.55 -7.71 19.97
CA ARG A 384 -29.22 -9.10 19.61
C ARG A 384 -28.29 -9.14 18.39
N ALA A 385 -28.52 -8.30 17.39
CA ALA A 385 -27.66 -8.22 16.22
C ALA A 385 -26.23 -7.83 16.60
N GLN A 386 -26.06 -6.82 17.46
CA GLN A 386 -24.74 -6.41 17.96
C GLN A 386 -24.02 -7.54 18.71
N LEU A 387 -24.73 -8.32 19.54
CA LEU A 387 -24.15 -9.50 20.20
C LEU A 387 -23.78 -10.60 19.20
N ALA A 388 -24.59 -10.82 18.17
CA ALA A 388 -24.31 -11.80 17.12
C ALA A 388 -23.09 -11.42 16.26
N ILE A 389 -22.88 -10.12 16.01
CA ILE A 389 -21.68 -9.58 15.33
C ILE A 389 -20.40 -9.99 16.08
N LEU A 390 -20.38 -9.89 17.42
CA LEU A 390 -19.20 -10.22 18.23
C LEU A 390 -18.73 -11.66 18.05
N ILE A 391 -19.64 -12.63 17.93
CA ILE A 391 -19.31 -14.05 17.70
C ILE A 391 -19.32 -14.44 16.22
N ASN A 392 -19.49 -13.44 15.35
CA ASN A 392 -19.82 -13.53 13.95
C ASN A 392 -20.76 -14.72 13.58
N ASP A 393 -21.97 -14.70 14.17
CA ASP A 393 -23.11 -15.57 13.83
C ASP A 393 -24.00 -14.89 12.78
N GLN A 394 -23.67 -15.09 11.50
CA GLN A 394 -24.33 -14.38 10.39
C GLN A 394 -25.82 -14.65 10.26
N VAL A 395 -26.29 -15.83 10.70
CA VAL A 395 -27.72 -16.18 10.66
C VAL A 395 -28.45 -15.32 11.68
N GLN A 396 -27.91 -15.25 12.89
CA GLN A 396 -28.50 -14.43 13.95
C GLN A 396 -28.42 -12.93 13.65
N MET A 397 -27.31 -12.45 13.07
CA MET A 397 -27.18 -11.05 12.66
C MET A 397 -28.29 -10.63 11.69
N ARG A 398 -28.42 -11.33 10.55
CA ARG A 398 -29.39 -10.98 9.50
C ARG A 398 -30.83 -11.03 10.01
N GLU A 399 -31.19 -12.12 10.69
CA GLU A 399 -32.53 -12.28 11.27
C GLU A 399 -32.86 -11.15 12.26
N ALA A 400 -31.91 -10.76 13.10
CA ALA A 400 -32.10 -9.73 14.12
C ALA A 400 -32.18 -8.32 13.50
N ILE A 401 -31.33 -8.01 12.52
CA ILE A 401 -31.34 -6.72 11.80
C ILE A 401 -32.67 -6.54 11.05
N GLU A 402 -33.08 -7.53 10.26
CA GLU A 402 -34.34 -7.49 9.52
C GLU A 402 -35.53 -7.30 10.47
N ARG A 403 -35.55 -8.03 11.59
CA ARG A 403 -36.61 -7.90 12.59
C ARG A 403 -36.65 -6.50 13.20
N SER A 404 -35.52 -5.93 13.61
CA SER A 404 -35.46 -4.58 14.17
C SER A 404 -36.02 -3.55 13.20
N LEU A 405 -35.50 -3.54 11.96
CA LEU A 405 -35.84 -2.54 10.95
C LEU A 405 -37.25 -2.72 10.38
N SER A 406 -37.84 -3.92 10.50
CA SER A 406 -39.26 -4.14 10.18
C SER A 406 -40.21 -3.54 11.23
N ILE A 407 -39.77 -3.43 12.48
CA ILE A 407 -40.53 -2.81 13.57
C ILE A 407 -40.37 -1.29 13.51
N ASP A 408 -39.14 -0.81 13.34
CA ASP A 408 -38.79 0.60 13.22
C ASP A 408 -37.66 0.79 12.19
N PRO A 409 -37.97 1.26 10.97
CA PRO A 409 -36.98 1.47 9.91
C PRO A 409 -35.92 2.52 10.24
N THR A 410 -36.14 3.32 11.29
CA THR A 410 -35.28 4.42 11.73
C THR A 410 -34.62 4.14 13.07
N ASP A 411 -34.64 2.89 13.54
CA ASP A 411 -33.97 2.48 14.77
C ASP A 411 -32.44 2.67 14.61
N PRO A 412 -31.81 3.54 15.41
CA PRO A 412 -30.40 3.88 15.22
C PRO A 412 -29.47 2.69 15.45
N ASP A 413 -29.78 1.83 16.43
CA ASP A 413 -28.98 0.64 16.74
C ASP A 413 -29.13 -0.45 15.66
N GLY A 414 -30.33 -0.59 15.10
CA GLY A 414 -30.60 -1.48 13.97
C GLY A 414 -29.91 -1.04 12.68
N LEU A 415 -29.95 0.26 12.38
CA LEU A 415 -29.23 0.85 11.24
C LEU A 415 -27.71 0.71 11.42
N GLN A 416 -27.20 0.99 12.62
CA GLN A 416 -25.78 0.80 12.93
C GLN A 416 -25.34 -0.66 12.76
N ALA A 417 -26.12 -1.62 13.27
CA ALA A 417 -25.82 -3.04 13.11
C ALA A 417 -25.83 -3.46 11.62
N ARG A 418 -26.78 -2.94 10.83
CA ARG A 418 -26.79 -3.16 9.37
C ARG A 418 -25.59 -2.53 8.68
N ALA A 419 -25.17 -1.34 9.10
CA ALA A 419 -24.01 -0.67 8.55
C ALA A 419 -22.73 -1.48 8.77
N ARG A 420 -22.51 -2.00 9.99
CA ARG A 420 -21.37 -2.89 10.27
C ARG A 420 -21.42 -4.15 9.41
N VAL A 421 -22.58 -4.76 9.23
CA VAL A 421 -22.71 -5.94 8.36
C VAL A 421 -22.40 -5.60 6.90
N ARG A 422 -22.93 -4.48 6.41
CA ARG A 422 -22.67 -3.98 5.07
C ARG A 422 -21.19 -3.71 4.83
N ALA A 423 -20.51 -3.06 5.77
CA ALA A 423 -19.09 -2.75 5.68
C ALA A 423 -18.21 -4.01 5.82
N ASP A 424 -18.36 -4.76 6.92
CA ASP A 424 -17.41 -5.81 7.31
C ASP A 424 -17.63 -7.14 6.55
N PHE A 425 -18.85 -7.41 6.08
CA PHE A 425 -19.20 -8.70 5.45
C PHE A 425 -19.72 -8.59 4.02
N GLU A 426 -20.33 -7.48 3.61
CA GLU A 426 -20.91 -7.32 2.27
C GLU A 426 -20.09 -6.40 1.34
N GLY A 427 -19.15 -5.60 1.87
CA GLY A 427 -18.39 -4.62 1.10
C GLY A 427 -19.10 -3.33 0.76
N ASN A 428 -20.34 -3.20 1.16
CA ASN A 428 -21.18 -2.09 0.76
C ASN A 428 -20.92 -0.86 1.65
N LEU A 429 -19.77 -0.21 1.42
CA LEU A 429 -19.32 0.94 2.20
C LEU A 429 -20.29 2.13 2.08
N ASP A 430 -20.84 2.38 0.89
CA ASP A 430 -21.79 3.50 0.68
C ASP A 430 -23.14 3.24 1.35
N GLY A 431 -23.65 2.00 1.28
CA GLY A 431 -24.85 1.60 2.00
C GLY A 431 -24.65 1.62 3.52
N ALA A 432 -23.45 1.31 4.00
CA ALA A 432 -23.08 1.47 5.41
C ALA A 432 -23.02 2.94 5.82
N LEU A 433 -22.50 3.81 4.94
CA LEU A 433 -22.41 5.25 5.17
C LEU A 433 -23.80 5.88 5.27
N GLU A 434 -24.71 5.51 4.38
CA GLU A 434 -26.10 5.93 4.42
C GLU A 434 -26.77 5.53 5.75
N ASP A 435 -26.58 4.28 6.16
CA ASP A 435 -27.15 3.75 7.39
C ASP A 435 -26.62 4.46 8.64
N LEU A 436 -25.30 4.67 8.73
CA LEU A 436 -24.69 5.40 9.85
C LEU A 436 -25.12 6.87 9.86
N ASN A 437 -25.18 7.54 8.71
CA ASN A 437 -25.68 8.90 8.62
C ASN A 437 -27.14 9.00 9.08
N ASN A 438 -27.98 8.02 8.71
CA ASN A 438 -29.37 7.98 9.16
C ASN A 438 -29.49 7.65 10.65
N ALA A 439 -28.65 6.76 11.19
CA ALA A 439 -28.56 6.50 12.63
C ALA A 439 -28.16 7.76 13.41
N ILE A 440 -27.14 8.48 12.94
CA ILE A 440 -26.62 9.72 13.56
C ILE A 440 -27.64 10.86 13.47
N LYS A 441 -28.41 10.97 12.38
CA LYS A 441 -29.51 11.96 12.29
C LYS A 441 -30.55 11.76 13.40
N VAL A 442 -30.81 10.51 13.78
CA VAL A 442 -31.78 10.16 14.84
C VAL A 442 -31.14 10.26 16.23
N ALA A 443 -29.90 9.79 16.38
CA ALA A 443 -29.15 9.71 17.63
C ALA A 443 -27.77 10.41 17.52
N PRO A 444 -27.71 11.75 17.37
CA PRO A 444 -26.45 12.48 17.17
C PRO A 444 -25.48 12.41 18.35
N GLY A 445 -25.94 11.98 19.52
CA GLY A 445 -25.14 11.79 20.74
C GLY A 445 -24.58 10.38 20.94
N SER A 446 -24.76 9.46 19.98
CA SER A 446 -24.18 8.11 20.05
C SER A 446 -22.69 8.15 19.70
N SER A 447 -21.81 8.06 20.71
CA SER A 447 -20.35 7.98 20.50
C SER A 447 -19.97 6.79 19.63
N MET A 448 -20.65 5.65 19.79
CA MET A 448 -20.38 4.44 19.00
C MET A 448 -20.74 4.62 17.52
N ALA A 449 -21.83 5.32 17.19
CA ALA A 449 -22.19 5.57 15.79
C ALA A 449 -21.15 6.50 15.11
N TRP A 450 -20.65 7.50 15.84
CA TRP A 450 -19.55 8.35 15.36
C TRP A 450 -18.23 7.58 15.24
N ASN A 451 -17.93 6.66 16.16
CA ASN A 451 -16.76 5.80 16.07
C ASN A 451 -16.82 4.90 14.84
N ASP A 452 -17.96 4.24 14.61
CA ASP A 452 -18.16 3.38 13.44
C ASP A 452 -18.14 4.18 12.14
N LEU A 453 -18.66 5.41 12.13
CA LEU A 453 -18.52 6.31 11.00
C LEU A 453 -17.04 6.65 10.75
N GLY A 454 -16.27 6.85 11.81
CA GLY A 454 -14.83 7.06 11.73
C GLY A 454 -14.11 5.89 11.06
N LEU A 455 -14.36 4.67 11.52
CA LEU A 455 -13.82 3.44 10.94
C LEU A 455 -14.26 3.23 9.48
N LEU A 456 -15.53 3.50 9.18
CA LEU A 456 -16.05 3.39 7.83
C LEU A 456 -15.41 4.39 6.87
N GLN A 457 -15.25 5.65 7.30
CA GLN A 457 -14.61 6.66 6.48
C GLN A 457 -13.13 6.35 6.28
N ASP A 458 -12.44 5.79 7.28
CA ASP A 458 -11.07 5.29 7.12
C ASP A 458 -10.99 4.16 6.09
N ALA A 459 -11.91 3.19 6.15
CA ALA A 459 -12.02 2.12 5.15
C ALA A 459 -12.34 2.63 3.73
N ARG A 460 -13.01 3.79 3.59
CA ARG A 460 -13.20 4.49 2.32
C ARG A 460 -11.97 5.30 1.89
N GLY A 461 -10.92 5.43 2.70
CA GLY A 461 -9.79 6.33 2.45
C GLY A 461 -10.08 7.82 2.76
N ALA A 462 -11.25 8.13 3.31
CA ALA A 462 -11.68 9.46 3.72
C ALA A 462 -11.07 9.87 5.08
N SER A 463 -9.74 9.98 5.12
CA SER A 463 -8.94 10.19 6.33
C SER A 463 -9.33 11.44 7.15
N HIS A 464 -9.68 12.55 6.49
CA HIS A 464 -10.08 13.79 7.17
C HIS A 464 -11.45 13.64 7.85
N GLU A 465 -12.42 13.05 7.16
CA GLU A 465 -13.76 12.74 7.66
C GLU A 465 -13.70 11.70 8.78
N ALA A 466 -12.82 10.71 8.67
CA ALA A 466 -12.56 9.70 9.69
C ALA A 466 -12.06 10.34 11.00
N GLU A 467 -11.04 11.20 10.93
CA GLU A 467 -10.51 11.91 12.10
C GLU A 467 -11.59 12.78 12.76
N ALA A 468 -12.39 13.50 11.96
CA ALA A 468 -13.47 14.33 12.47
C ALA A 468 -14.52 13.51 13.23
N ALA A 469 -14.93 12.36 12.68
CA ALA A 469 -15.90 11.46 13.29
C ALA A 469 -15.36 10.81 14.59
N LEU A 470 -14.12 10.33 14.60
CA LEU A 470 -13.48 9.76 15.79
C LEU A 470 -13.29 10.80 16.90
N LYS A 471 -12.87 12.03 16.56
CA LYS A 471 -12.83 13.14 17.54
C LYS A 471 -14.21 13.46 18.10
N LYS A 472 -15.25 13.36 17.28
CA LYS A 472 -16.63 13.57 17.75
C LYS A 472 -17.06 12.46 18.71
N ALA A 473 -16.69 11.21 18.45
CA ALA A 473 -16.92 10.10 19.36
C ALA A 473 -16.24 10.33 20.72
N ILE A 474 -14.98 10.77 20.73
CA ILE A 474 -14.23 11.12 21.94
C ILE A 474 -14.85 12.32 22.67
N GLU A 475 -15.35 13.34 21.97
CA GLU A 475 -16.05 14.47 22.60
C GLU A 475 -17.30 14.00 23.37
N LEU A 476 -18.01 13.00 22.83
CA LEU A 476 -19.22 12.42 23.42
C LEU A 476 -18.89 11.45 24.58
N ASP A 477 -17.80 10.69 24.46
CA ASP A 477 -17.27 9.85 25.54
C ASP A 477 -15.74 9.88 25.68
N PRO A 478 -15.19 10.84 26.47
CA PRO A 478 -13.74 11.01 26.63
C PRO A 478 -13.02 9.88 27.38
N ASP A 479 -13.75 9.02 28.09
CA ASP A 479 -13.17 7.95 28.90
C ASP A 479 -13.21 6.57 28.19
N ASP A 480 -13.72 6.54 26.95
CA ASP A 480 -13.86 5.33 26.16
C ASP A 480 -12.54 4.95 25.44
N PRO A 481 -11.90 3.82 25.79
CA PRO A 481 -10.64 3.45 25.19
C PRO A 481 -10.75 3.09 23.69
N ILE A 482 -11.93 2.69 23.21
CA ILE A 482 -12.16 2.26 21.82
C ILE A 482 -11.89 3.43 20.86
N SER A 483 -12.53 4.58 21.09
CA SER A 483 -12.42 5.74 20.21
C SER A 483 -11.00 6.31 20.19
N HIS A 484 -10.30 6.30 21.33
CA HIS A 484 -8.88 6.68 21.41
C HIS A 484 -7.97 5.71 20.65
N ALA A 485 -8.16 4.40 20.79
CA ALA A 485 -7.35 3.41 20.07
C ALA A 485 -7.57 3.46 18.55
N ASN A 486 -8.81 3.64 18.09
CA ASN A 486 -9.11 3.78 16.67
C ASN A 486 -8.51 5.08 16.08
N LEU A 487 -8.57 6.20 16.83
CA LEU A 487 -7.90 7.43 16.41
C LEU A 487 -6.37 7.28 16.38
N ALA A 488 -5.80 6.51 17.32
CA ALA A 488 -4.39 6.20 17.27
C ALA A 488 -4.00 5.40 16.02
N ILE A 489 -4.80 4.40 15.65
CA ILE A 489 -4.58 3.59 14.43
C ILE A 489 -4.61 4.49 13.20
N LEU A 490 -5.64 5.34 13.05
CA LEU A 490 -5.71 6.33 11.96
C LEU A 490 -4.46 7.23 11.91
N TYR A 491 -3.97 7.69 13.07
CA TYR A 491 -2.73 8.46 13.13
C TYR A 491 -1.48 7.64 12.74
N LEU A 492 -1.43 6.34 13.01
CA LEU A 492 -0.34 5.46 12.56
C LEU A 492 -0.38 5.23 11.04
N ASP A 493 -1.58 5.13 10.44
CA ASP A 493 -1.78 5.08 8.99
C ASP A 493 -1.26 6.35 8.31
N GLN A 494 -1.54 7.50 8.92
CA GLN A 494 -1.07 8.81 8.47
C GLN A 494 0.39 9.14 8.86
N SER A 495 1.12 8.20 9.48
CA SER A 495 2.50 8.42 9.93
C SER A 495 2.66 9.54 10.99
N ARG A 496 1.59 9.88 11.70
CA ARG A 496 1.54 10.90 12.77
C ARG A 496 1.88 10.28 14.12
N MET A 497 3.13 9.85 14.24
CA MET A 497 3.62 9.03 15.37
C MET A 497 3.42 9.69 16.74
N LYS A 498 3.51 11.02 16.83
CA LYS A 498 3.37 11.76 18.09
C LYS A 498 1.93 11.79 18.59
N GLU A 499 0.98 12.11 17.72
CA GLU A 499 -0.44 12.08 18.07
C GLU A 499 -0.91 10.66 18.34
N ALA A 500 -0.51 9.68 17.52
CA ALA A 500 -0.81 8.26 17.74
C ALA A 500 -0.40 7.82 19.16
N LYS A 501 0.85 8.12 19.56
CA LYS A 501 1.33 7.77 20.90
C LYS A 501 0.48 8.38 22.02
N ARG A 502 0.05 9.63 21.88
CA ARG A 502 -0.81 10.28 22.89
C ARG A 502 -2.13 9.53 23.06
N GLU A 503 -2.79 9.19 21.95
CA GLU A 503 -4.08 8.50 21.99
C GLU A 503 -3.93 7.05 22.49
N ILE A 504 -2.83 6.36 22.15
CA ILE A 504 -2.48 5.04 22.72
C ILE A 504 -2.34 5.12 24.24
N ASP A 505 -1.58 6.11 24.73
CA ASP A 505 -1.35 6.28 26.17
C ASP A 505 -2.66 6.58 26.92
N LEU A 506 -3.59 7.32 26.31
CA LEU A 506 -4.93 7.58 26.86
C LEU A 506 -5.81 6.31 26.88
N ALA A 507 -5.80 5.53 25.79
CA ALA A 507 -6.56 4.28 25.73
C ALA A 507 -6.06 3.26 26.77
N LEU A 508 -4.74 3.08 26.90
CA LEU A 508 -4.14 2.17 27.89
C LEU A 508 -4.24 2.69 29.32
N ALA A 509 -4.31 4.00 29.54
CA ALA A 509 -4.64 4.54 30.85
C ALA A 509 -6.10 4.25 31.24
N ALA A 510 -7.00 4.21 30.25
CA ALA A 510 -8.40 3.90 30.45
C ALA A 510 -8.64 2.40 30.69
N ASP A 511 -7.92 1.54 29.98
CA ASP A 511 -7.90 0.08 30.13
C ASP A 511 -6.53 -0.49 29.67
N PRO A 512 -5.63 -0.89 30.60
CA PRO A 512 -4.29 -1.34 30.25
C PRO A 512 -4.23 -2.70 29.55
N ALA A 513 -5.30 -3.49 29.60
CA ALA A 513 -5.40 -4.79 28.93
C ALA A 513 -6.15 -4.71 27.59
N PHE A 514 -6.53 -3.50 27.16
CA PHE A 514 -7.31 -3.31 25.95
C PHE A 514 -6.50 -3.71 24.71
N ASP A 515 -6.95 -4.77 24.05
CA ASP A 515 -6.31 -5.46 22.95
C ASP A 515 -6.05 -4.56 21.74
N VAL A 516 -7.00 -3.71 21.38
CA VAL A 516 -6.84 -2.77 20.25
C VAL A 516 -5.77 -1.71 20.55
N ALA A 517 -5.68 -1.23 21.79
CA ALA A 517 -4.65 -0.26 22.16
C ALA A 517 -3.26 -0.90 22.31
N LEU A 518 -3.19 -2.15 22.79
CA LEU A 518 -1.95 -2.93 22.77
C LEU A 518 -1.48 -3.21 21.34
N LEU A 519 -2.39 -3.55 20.41
CA LEU A 519 -2.09 -3.66 18.98
C LEU A 519 -1.56 -2.34 18.44
N ALA A 520 -2.23 -1.21 18.71
CA ALA A 520 -1.81 0.10 18.24
C ALA A 520 -0.41 0.46 18.76
N ARG A 521 -0.09 0.16 20.03
CA ARG A 521 1.26 0.35 20.59
C ARG A 521 2.30 -0.58 19.97
N GLY A 522 1.93 -1.84 19.71
CA GLY A 522 2.77 -2.78 18.97
C GLY A 522 3.10 -2.28 17.57
N ARG A 523 2.09 -1.80 16.83
CA ARG A 523 2.25 -1.19 15.51
C ARG A 523 3.11 0.08 15.56
N TYR A 524 2.90 0.94 16.55
CA TYR A 524 3.74 2.12 16.80
C TYR A 524 5.22 1.73 16.96
N TYR A 525 5.51 0.67 17.72
CA TYR A 525 6.86 0.16 17.88
C TYR A 525 7.43 -0.44 16.60
N LEU A 526 6.64 -1.14 15.77
CA LEU A 526 7.08 -1.61 14.44
C LEU A 526 7.49 -0.43 13.56
N GLN A 527 6.62 0.57 13.43
CA GLN A 527 6.88 1.78 12.63
C GLN A 527 8.00 2.66 13.20
N SER A 528 8.37 2.47 14.48
CA SER A 528 9.53 3.13 15.10
C SER A 528 10.81 2.30 15.02
N GLY A 529 10.75 1.07 14.50
CA GLY A 529 11.87 0.13 14.39
C GLY A 529 12.17 -0.67 15.69
N GLU A 530 11.34 -0.52 16.73
CA GLU A 530 11.49 -1.17 18.04
C GLU A 530 10.83 -2.57 18.06
N ARG A 531 11.31 -3.47 17.20
CA ARG A 531 10.70 -4.79 16.91
C ARG A 531 10.41 -5.67 18.12
N ASP A 532 11.32 -5.73 19.10
CA ASP A 532 11.12 -6.59 20.28
C ASP A 532 9.98 -6.10 21.18
N LYS A 533 9.86 -4.77 21.37
CA LYS A 533 8.74 -4.17 22.11
C LYS A 533 7.42 -4.37 21.37
N ALA A 534 7.47 -4.29 20.03
CA ALA A 534 6.30 -4.56 19.22
C ALA A 534 5.79 -5.98 19.40
N ILE A 535 6.67 -6.98 19.31
CA ILE A 535 6.31 -8.39 19.50
C ILE A 535 5.74 -8.63 20.90
N GLU A 536 6.32 -8.02 21.95
CA GLU A 536 5.81 -8.12 23.32
C GLU A 536 4.35 -7.61 23.43
N ASP A 537 4.07 -6.41 22.90
CA ASP A 537 2.73 -5.83 22.92
C ASP A 537 1.73 -6.60 22.04
N LEU A 538 2.16 -7.12 20.90
CA LEU A 538 1.32 -7.90 19.99
C LEU A 538 1.02 -9.29 20.55
N LEU A 539 1.97 -9.90 21.28
CA LEU A 539 1.73 -11.09 22.08
C LEU A 539 0.75 -10.80 23.22
N ALA A 540 0.89 -9.67 23.92
CA ALA A 540 -0.05 -9.26 24.96
C ALA A 540 -1.47 -9.03 24.38
N ALA A 541 -1.58 -8.31 23.26
CA ALA A 541 -2.84 -8.06 22.55
C ALA A 541 -3.52 -9.38 22.13
N SER A 542 -2.75 -10.28 21.52
CA SER A 542 -3.28 -11.59 21.11
C SER A 542 -3.56 -12.55 22.27
N THR A 543 -2.91 -12.36 23.42
CA THR A 543 -3.25 -13.10 24.64
C THR A 543 -4.54 -12.55 25.28
N ALA A 544 -4.72 -11.23 25.26
CA ALA A 544 -5.92 -10.52 25.73
C ALA A 544 -7.14 -10.83 24.85
N ASN A 545 -6.96 -10.91 23.54
CA ASN A 545 -7.98 -11.34 22.59
C ASN A 545 -7.40 -12.25 21.48
N PRO A 546 -7.42 -13.58 21.67
CA PRO A 546 -6.89 -14.51 20.67
C PRO A 546 -7.75 -14.62 19.41
N GLY A 547 -8.96 -14.05 19.42
CA GLY A 547 -9.85 -13.97 18.26
C GLY A 547 -9.56 -12.79 17.34
N TYR A 548 -8.62 -11.90 17.71
CA TYR A 548 -8.34 -10.70 16.93
C TYR A 548 -7.34 -10.99 15.80
N SER A 549 -7.86 -11.19 14.58
CA SER A 549 -7.06 -11.51 13.39
C SER A 549 -5.95 -10.48 13.11
N GLN A 550 -6.27 -9.18 13.22
CA GLN A 550 -5.30 -8.11 12.95
C GLN A 550 -4.10 -8.13 13.92
N ALA A 551 -4.30 -8.51 15.19
CA ALA A 551 -3.19 -8.68 16.13
C ALA A 551 -2.24 -9.80 15.70
N GLN A 552 -2.78 -10.90 15.14
CA GLN A 552 -1.97 -11.98 14.56
C GLN A 552 -1.21 -11.51 13.33
N LEU A 553 -1.85 -10.74 12.44
CA LEU A 553 -1.19 -10.23 11.23
C LEU A 553 -0.05 -9.25 11.57
N MET A 554 -0.26 -8.34 12.53
CA MET A 554 0.79 -7.46 13.02
C MET A 554 1.90 -8.24 13.74
N LEU A 555 1.56 -9.29 14.51
CA LEU A 555 2.55 -10.18 15.12
C LEU A 555 3.37 -10.91 14.06
N ALA A 556 2.74 -11.35 12.97
CA ALA A 556 3.42 -11.92 11.81
C ALA A 556 4.40 -10.93 11.19
N ALA A 557 3.99 -9.67 11.01
CA ALA A 557 4.86 -8.61 10.53
C ALA A 557 6.05 -8.39 11.47
N GLY A 558 5.82 -8.33 12.78
CA GLY A 558 6.89 -8.17 13.77
C GLY A 558 7.91 -9.31 13.76
N HIS A 559 7.44 -10.56 13.67
CA HIS A 559 8.32 -11.71 13.53
C HIS A 559 9.08 -11.72 12.20
N TYR A 560 8.40 -11.40 11.08
CA TYR A 560 9.03 -11.31 9.76
C TYR A 560 10.15 -10.27 9.76
N GLU A 561 9.87 -9.08 10.30
CA GLU A 561 10.80 -7.96 10.46
C GLU A 561 12.00 -8.29 11.36
N ARG A 562 11.82 -9.15 12.36
CA ARG A 562 12.90 -9.66 13.20
C ARG A 562 13.73 -10.76 12.53
N GLY A 563 13.21 -11.38 11.47
CA GLY A 563 13.81 -12.52 10.76
C GLY A 563 13.29 -13.89 11.21
N ASP A 564 12.28 -13.94 12.08
CA ASP A 564 11.67 -15.16 12.60
C ASP A 564 10.60 -15.70 11.65
N ARG A 565 11.00 -16.43 10.62
CA ARG A 565 10.07 -16.93 9.58
C ARG A 565 9.02 -17.91 10.12
N ASP A 566 9.41 -18.87 10.96
CA ASP A 566 8.47 -19.88 11.51
C ASP A 566 7.36 -19.28 12.39
N PRO A 567 7.68 -18.44 13.41
CA PRO A 567 6.66 -17.71 14.16
C PRO A 567 5.82 -16.75 13.31
N SER A 568 6.40 -16.14 12.27
CA SER A 568 5.66 -15.28 11.34
C SER A 568 4.60 -16.08 10.59
N ASN A 569 4.99 -17.18 9.94
CA ASN A 569 4.07 -18.06 9.21
C ASN A 569 2.96 -18.60 10.12
N GLN A 570 3.33 -19.02 11.33
CA GLN A 570 2.39 -19.45 12.36
C GLN A 570 1.33 -18.37 12.68
N ALA A 571 1.73 -17.11 12.79
CA ALA A 571 0.82 -16.00 13.06
C ALA A 571 -0.07 -15.68 11.83
N VAL A 572 0.47 -15.74 10.60
CA VAL A 572 -0.33 -15.60 9.37
C VAL A 572 -1.39 -16.70 9.25
N GLU A 573 -1.03 -17.96 9.51
CA GLU A 573 -1.96 -19.10 9.51
C GLU A 573 -3.08 -18.91 10.54
N ASN A 574 -2.74 -18.37 11.73
CA ASN A 574 -3.73 -18.05 12.75
C ASN A 574 -4.66 -16.91 12.32
N ALA A 575 -4.14 -15.84 11.69
CA ALA A 575 -4.96 -14.77 11.12
C ALA A 575 -5.95 -15.33 10.07
N ASP A 576 -5.46 -16.17 9.15
CA ASP A 576 -6.25 -16.75 8.05
C ASP A 576 -7.35 -17.68 8.57
N ARG A 577 -7.06 -18.41 9.66
CA ARG A 577 -8.05 -19.24 10.36
C ARG A 577 -9.16 -18.39 11.00
N LEU A 578 -8.80 -17.23 11.55
CA LEU A 578 -9.75 -16.32 12.23
C LEU A 578 -10.61 -15.55 11.21
N ASP A 579 -10.05 -15.22 10.05
CA ASP A 579 -10.77 -14.55 8.96
C ASP A 579 -10.30 -15.01 7.57
N LYS A 580 -10.95 -16.06 7.05
CA LYS A 580 -10.61 -16.69 5.76
C LYS A 580 -10.87 -15.81 4.54
N ASN A 581 -11.66 -14.75 4.71
CA ASN A 581 -12.04 -13.86 3.62
C ASN A 581 -11.23 -12.57 3.63
N ASP A 582 -10.32 -12.36 4.59
CA ASP A 582 -9.50 -11.14 4.67
C ASP A 582 -8.47 -11.10 3.53
N PRO A 583 -8.56 -10.12 2.60
CA PRO A 583 -7.63 -9.99 1.50
C PRO A 583 -6.23 -9.55 1.97
N VAL A 584 -6.09 -8.84 3.10
CA VAL A 584 -4.80 -8.34 3.60
C VAL A 584 -3.86 -9.50 3.96
N ILE A 585 -4.40 -10.65 4.32
CA ILE A 585 -3.61 -11.86 4.58
C ILE A 585 -2.92 -12.35 3.30
N SER A 586 -3.64 -12.36 2.19
CA SER A 586 -3.09 -12.73 0.88
C SER A 586 -2.06 -11.69 0.40
N ALA A 587 -2.31 -10.41 0.65
CA ALA A 587 -1.36 -9.32 0.41
C ALA A 587 -0.01 -9.57 1.08
N PHE A 588 -0.05 -9.89 2.38
CA PHE A 588 1.11 -10.15 3.20
C PHE A 588 1.89 -11.34 2.62
N ARG A 589 1.20 -12.43 2.28
CA ARG A 589 1.82 -13.62 1.68
C ARG A 589 2.46 -13.32 0.33
N THR A 590 1.83 -12.49 -0.51
CA THR A 590 2.40 -12.07 -1.80
C THR A 590 3.69 -11.28 -1.60
N ALA A 591 3.71 -10.30 -0.69
CA ALA A 591 4.90 -9.50 -0.42
C ALA A 591 6.06 -10.36 0.12
N VAL A 592 5.77 -11.31 1.01
CA VAL A 592 6.74 -12.28 1.53
C VAL A 592 7.26 -13.20 0.43
N ALA A 593 6.36 -13.76 -0.40
CA ALA A 593 6.73 -14.68 -1.48
C ALA A 593 7.61 -14.00 -2.54
N ILE A 594 7.32 -12.72 -2.87
CA ILE A 594 8.19 -11.91 -3.73
C ILE A 594 9.59 -11.74 -3.09
N ASP A 595 9.67 -11.43 -1.80
CA ASP A 595 10.96 -11.26 -1.11
C ASP A 595 11.80 -12.54 -1.07
N ASP A 596 11.13 -13.68 -0.87
CA ASP A 596 11.72 -15.01 -0.79
C ASP A 596 11.94 -15.67 -2.17
N TYR A 597 11.56 -14.99 -3.27
CA TYR A 597 11.62 -15.49 -4.66
C TYR A 597 10.77 -16.77 -4.89
N ASP A 598 9.75 -17.00 -4.05
CA ASP A 598 8.68 -17.97 -4.31
C ASP A 598 7.69 -17.38 -5.31
N ALA A 599 8.05 -17.44 -6.59
CA ALA A 599 7.30 -16.77 -7.63
C ALA A 599 5.94 -17.44 -7.93
N ASP A 600 5.82 -18.76 -7.71
CA ASP A 600 4.55 -19.47 -7.86
C ASP A 600 3.58 -19.11 -6.72
N GLY A 601 4.09 -19.07 -5.49
CA GLY A 601 3.34 -18.60 -4.33
C GLY A 601 2.95 -17.13 -4.46
N ALA A 602 3.83 -16.26 -4.99
CA ALA A 602 3.51 -14.86 -5.23
C ALA A 602 2.29 -14.70 -6.16
N ILE A 603 2.28 -15.38 -7.32
CA ILE A 603 1.16 -15.33 -8.26
C ILE A 603 -0.12 -15.89 -7.62
N ALA A 604 -0.04 -17.05 -6.97
CA ALA A 604 -1.21 -17.69 -6.36
C ALA A 604 -1.83 -16.83 -5.24
N ASN A 605 -1.00 -16.24 -4.37
CA ASN A 605 -1.47 -15.35 -3.31
C ASN A 605 -2.02 -14.03 -3.87
N ALA A 606 -1.44 -13.49 -4.95
CA ALA A 606 -1.92 -12.27 -5.58
C ALA A 606 -3.30 -12.46 -6.26
N GLN A 607 -3.51 -13.61 -6.91
CA GLN A 607 -4.83 -13.98 -7.45
C GLN A 607 -5.86 -14.22 -6.33
N GLU A 608 -5.44 -14.85 -5.24
CA GLU A 608 -6.29 -15.07 -4.07
C GLU A 608 -6.67 -13.75 -3.38
N PHE A 609 -5.76 -12.78 -3.31
CA PHE A 609 -6.06 -11.41 -2.85
C PHE A 609 -7.22 -10.81 -3.64
N LEU A 610 -7.14 -10.85 -4.98
CA LEU A 610 -8.20 -10.32 -5.85
C LEU A 610 -9.52 -11.06 -5.65
N ARG A 611 -9.48 -12.39 -5.55
CA ARG A 611 -10.69 -13.20 -5.31
C ARG A 611 -11.35 -12.83 -3.98
N ARG A 612 -10.56 -12.63 -2.92
CA ARG A 612 -11.07 -12.22 -1.59
C ARG A 612 -11.60 -10.79 -1.59
N ALA A 613 -10.91 -9.86 -2.27
CA ALA A 613 -11.37 -8.48 -2.43
C ALA A 613 -12.71 -8.40 -3.17
N ARG A 614 -12.84 -9.09 -4.32
CA ARG A 614 -14.11 -9.24 -5.07
C ARG A 614 -15.23 -9.80 -4.20
N ALA A 615 -14.96 -10.90 -3.49
CA ALA A 615 -15.94 -11.56 -2.66
C ALA A 615 -16.44 -10.68 -1.50
N ARG A 616 -15.60 -9.75 -1.05
CA ARG A 616 -15.94 -8.75 -0.05
C ARG A 616 -16.53 -7.48 -0.63
N GLY A 617 -16.81 -7.36 -1.93
CA GLY A 617 -17.52 -6.21 -2.52
C GLY A 617 -16.80 -4.85 -2.44
N GLY A 618 -15.50 -4.83 -2.15
CA GLY A 618 -14.70 -3.59 -2.09
C GLY A 618 -13.95 -3.30 -3.38
N ASP A 619 -13.69 -2.01 -3.64
CA ASP A 619 -12.77 -1.56 -4.69
C ASP A 619 -11.36 -2.10 -4.42
N PHE A 620 -10.68 -2.52 -5.48
CA PHE A 620 -9.33 -3.06 -5.39
C PHE A 620 -8.33 -1.93 -5.20
N SER A 621 -7.93 -1.64 -3.96
CA SER A 621 -6.75 -0.81 -3.75
C SER A 621 -5.48 -1.65 -3.93
N ALA A 622 -4.50 -1.08 -4.64
CA ALA A 622 -3.21 -1.71 -4.81
C ALA A 622 -2.44 -1.68 -3.47
N LEU A 623 -2.15 -2.87 -2.92
CA LEU A 623 -1.46 -3.00 -1.64
C LEU A 623 0.01 -2.63 -1.76
N GLY A 624 0.33 -1.40 -1.36
CA GLY A 624 1.69 -0.91 -1.33
C GLY A 624 2.30 -0.81 -2.73
N ALA A 625 2.93 0.32 -3.00
CA ALA A 625 3.78 0.48 -4.16
C ALA A 625 5.11 1.07 -3.71
N ASN A 626 6.16 0.72 -4.45
CA ASN A 626 7.38 1.50 -4.49
C ASN A 626 7.63 1.89 -5.95
N GLN A 627 8.46 2.90 -6.16
CA GLN A 627 8.75 3.44 -7.49
C GLN A 627 9.27 2.41 -8.51
N ASP A 628 9.96 1.35 -8.08
CA ASP A 628 10.65 0.40 -8.98
C ASP A 628 9.77 -0.81 -9.33
N ALA A 629 9.00 -1.28 -8.34
CA ALA A 629 8.21 -2.50 -8.41
C ALA A 629 6.75 -2.27 -8.77
N GLY A 630 6.23 -1.05 -8.60
CA GLY A 630 4.81 -0.77 -8.74
C GLY A 630 4.01 -1.45 -7.64
N SER A 631 2.77 -1.82 -7.92
CA SER A 631 1.94 -2.57 -6.97
C SER A 631 2.49 -3.97 -6.70
N THR A 632 2.30 -4.47 -5.47
CA THR A 632 2.65 -5.85 -5.08
C THR A 632 2.04 -6.89 -6.02
N LEU A 633 0.83 -6.61 -6.54
CA LEU A 633 0.13 -7.44 -7.51
C LEU A 633 0.83 -7.48 -8.87
N ASN A 634 1.16 -6.32 -9.43
CA ASN A 634 1.91 -6.24 -10.69
C ASN A 634 3.27 -6.95 -10.58
N ASN A 635 3.98 -6.72 -9.48
CA ASN A 635 5.30 -7.30 -9.24
C ASN A 635 5.29 -8.83 -9.15
N ALA A 636 4.23 -9.45 -8.61
CA ALA A 636 4.11 -10.92 -8.53
C ALA A 636 4.23 -11.59 -9.92
N PHE A 637 3.62 -11.01 -10.96
CA PHE A 637 3.69 -11.54 -12.33
C PHE A 637 5.00 -11.15 -13.04
N ARG A 638 5.47 -9.91 -12.86
CA ARG A 638 6.75 -9.45 -13.44
C ARG A 638 7.96 -10.22 -12.91
N LEU A 639 7.88 -10.76 -11.69
CA LEU A 639 8.93 -11.62 -11.12
C LEU A 639 9.25 -12.80 -12.06
N GLN A 640 8.23 -13.46 -12.63
CA GLN A 640 8.35 -14.54 -13.61
C GLN A 640 8.37 -14.07 -15.09
N GLY A 641 8.57 -12.76 -15.35
CA GLY A 641 8.57 -12.23 -16.72
C GLY A 641 7.20 -12.28 -17.42
N LEU A 642 6.09 -12.27 -16.67
CA LEU A 642 4.73 -12.29 -17.19
C LEU A 642 4.14 -10.86 -17.26
N ASP A 643 4.89 -9.92 -17.83
CA ASP A 643 4.64 -8.47 -17.71
C ASP A 643 3.27 -8.02 -18.23
N ALA A 644 2.81 -8.57 -19.36
CA ALA A 644 1.49 -8.25 -19.90
C ALA A 644 0.34 -8.59 -18.93
N TRP A 645 0.51 -9.63 -18.12
CA TRP A 645 -0.49 -10.03 -17.11
C TRP A 645 -0.44 -9.12 -15.89
N GLY A 646 0.76 -8.74 -15.44
CA GLY A 646 0.93 -7.74 -14.37
C GLY A 646 0.31 -6.38 -14.74
N ARG A 647 0.55 -5.91 -15.98
CA ARG A 647 -0.05 -4.67 -16.51
C ARG A 647 -1.57 -4.71 -16.56
N TYR A 648 -2.17 -5.85 -16.93
CA TYR A 648 -3.63 -6.01 -16.92
C TYR A 648 -4.22 -5.68 -15.55
N TYR A 649 -3.64 -6.22 -14.49
CA TYR A 649 -4.12 -5.95 -13.15
C TYR A 649 -3.88 -4.50 -12.70
N GLY A 650 -2.70 -3.94 -12.96
CA GLY A 650 -2.41 -2.53 -12.62
C GLY A 650 -3.36 -1.55 -13.30
N ASP A 651 -3.68 -1.81 -14.58
CA ASP A 651 -4.65 -0.99 -15.32
C ASP A 651 -6.10 -1.17 -14.83
N ALA A 652 -6.50 -2.40 -14.47
CA ALA A 652 -7.87 -2.71 -14.07
C ALA A 652 -8.24 -2.18 -12.67
N VAL A 653 -7.24 -1.90 -11.83
CA VAL A 653 -7.41 -1.39 -10.46
C VAL A 653 -6.93 0.06 -10.31
N PHE A 654 -6.74 0.76 -11.43
CA PHE A 654 -6.26 2.14 -11.42
C PHE A 654 -7.27 3.09 -10.75
N ASP A 655 -6.88 3.70 -9.63
CA ASP A 655 -7.60 4.80 -8.98
C ASP A 655 -6.80 6.12 -9.13
N PRO A 656 -7.38 7.19 -9.72
CA PRO A 656 -6.72 8.48 -9.90
C PRO A 656 -6.43 9.26 -8.60
N PHE A 657 -6.87 8.75 -7.44
CA PHE A 657 -6.59 9.29 -6.12
C PHE A 657 -5.54 8.46 -5.35
N GLU A 658 -5.05 7.35 -5.92
CA GLU A 658 -3.96 6.54 -5.36
C GLU A 658 -2.66 6.67 -6.17
N GLY A 659 -1.53 6.90 -5.49
CA GLY A 659 -0.25 7.05 -6.18
C GLY A 659 0.26 5.75 -6.84
N SER A 660 -0.12 4.58 -6.32
CA SER A 660 0.26 3.26 -6.83
C SER A 660 -0.17 3.03 -8.27
N GLY A 661 -1.39 3.44 -8.64
CA GLY A 661 -1.90 3.36 -10.01
C GLY A 661 -1.08 4.18 -10.99
N PHE A 662 -0.60 5.36 -10.58
CA PHE A 662 0.31 6.17 -11.40
C PHE A 662 1.69 5.54 -11.55
N VAL A 663 2.21 4.84 -10.53
CA VAL A 663 3.46 4.09 -10.67
C VAL A 663 3.30 2.92 -11.64
N ASP A 664 2.21 2.16 -11.54
CA ASP A 664 1.91 1.09 -12.50
C ASP A 664 1.74 1.64 -13.93
N GLN A 665 1.14 2.83 -14.09
CA GLN A 665 1.05 3.54 -15.36
C GLN A 665 2.42 4.02 -15.88
N ALA A 666 3.33 4.44 -14.99
CA ALA A 666 4.70 4.80 -15.35
C ALA A 666 5.50 3.57 -15.80
N LEU A 667 5.35 2.44 -15.10
CA LEU A 667 6.02 1.17 -15.43
C LEU A 667 5.44 0.51 -16.68
N LYS A 668 4.19 0.82 -17.04
CA LYS A 668 3.55 0.31 -18.26
C LYS A 668 4.33 0.72 -19.50
N GLY A 669 4.82 1.96 -19.57
CA GLY A 669 5.55 2.49 -20.71
C GLY A 669 4.80 2.42 -22.05
N SER A 670 5.52 2.68 -23.15
CA SER A 670 5.00 2.59 -24.52
C SER A 670 5.98 1.85 -25.43
N ILE A 671 5.48 1.32 -26.55
CA ILE A 671 6.32 0.74 -27.60
C ILE A 671 6.98 1.86 -28.40
N ASN A 672 8.29 1.76 -28.62
CA ASN A 672 8.97 2.49 -29.69
C ASN A 672 8.96 1.63 -30.96
N PRO A 673 8.30 2.05 -32.06
CA PRO A 673 8.17 1.23 -33.27
C PRO A 673 9.45 1.20 -34.13
N PHE A 674 10.45 2.04 -33.86
CA PHE A 674 11.67 2.16 -34.67
C PHE A 674 12.80 1.27 -34.15
N LYS A 675 13.47 0.52 -35.04
CA LYS A 675 14.66 -0.30 -34.72
C LYS A 675 15.90 0.20 -35.47
N ASN A 676 16.44 1.32 -34.99
CA ASN A 676 17.57 2.07 -35.55
C ASN A 676 18.68 2.41 -34.52
N ALA A 677 18.65 1.85 -33.32
CA ALA A 677 19.69 2.10 -32.31
C ALA A 677 20.94 1.22 -32.50
N ILE A 678 22.11 1.81 -32.24
CA ILE A 678 23.42 1.15 -32.27
C ILE A 678 23.73 0.38 -30.97
N THR A 679 22.98 0.65 -29.90
CA THR A 679 23.12 0.01 -28.60
C THR A 679 22.33 -1.29 -28.51
N PHE A 680 22.84 -2.24 -27.72
CA PHE A 680 22.15 -3.48 -27.40
C PHE A 680 21.09 -3.24 -26.30
N GLY A 681 20.08 -4.10 -26.21
CA GLY A 681 19.02 -4.03 -25.19
C GLY A 681 17.72 -3.35 -25.63
N ASP A 682 17.72 -2.57 -26.71
CA ASP A 682 16.49 -1.94 -27.23
C ASP A 682 15.44 -2.96 -27.72
N SER A 683 14.17 -2.72 -27.41
CA SER A 683 13.05 -3.61 -27.76
C SER A 683 11.94 -2.89 -28.54
N VAL A 684 11.37 -3.57 -29.54
CA VAL A 684 10.16 -3.15 -30.28
C VAL A 684 8.93 -4.00 -29.92
N ILE A 685 9.12 -4.94 -28.98
CA ILE A 685 8.13 -5.91 -28.53
C ILE A 685 7.66 -5.60 -27.11
N GLU A 686 8.62 -5.34 -26.23
CA GLU A 686 8.35 -4.98 -24.84
C GLU A 686 8.14 -3.48 -24.73
N ASN A 687 7.22 -3.08 -23.84
CA ASN A 687 7.05 -1.66 -23.52
C ASN A 687 8.26 -1.18 -22.72
N THR A 688 8.78 -0.01 -23.07
CA THR A 688 9.86 0.66 -22.34
C THR A 688 9.37 1.97 -21.74
N SER A 689 10.07 2.47 -20.72
CA SER A 689 9.79 3.79 -20.15
C SER A 689 9.84 4.85 -21.26
N ASN A 690 8.81 5.68 -21.31
CA ASN A 690 8.68 6.78 -22.26
C ASN A 690 8.82 8.14 -21.53
N ALA A 691 8.89 9.24 -22.27
CA ALA A 691 9.00 10.58 -21.68
C ALA A 691 7.83 10.95 -20.74
N THR A 692 6.63 10.40 -20.99
CA THR A 692 5.47 10.59 -20.12
C THR A 692 5.50 9.77 -18.83
N SER A 693 6.31 8.71 -18.75
CA SER A 693 6.37 7.80 -17.60
C SER A 693 6.80 8.54 -16.33
N PHE A 694 7.73 9.48 -16.46
CA PHE A 694 8.12 10.34 -15.34
C PHE A 694 6.98 11.26 -14.87
N SER A 695 6.14 11.75 -15.78
CA SER A 695 4.98 12.59 -15.42
C SER A 695 3.95 11.81 -14.60
N SER A 696 3.70 10.54 -14.94
CA SER A 696 2.88 9.64 -14.10
C SER A 696 3.53 9.45 -12.73
N LEU A 697 4.83 9.10 -12.65
CA LEU A 697 5.53 8.94 -11.37
C LEU A 697 5.44 10.20 -10.51
N PHE A 698 5.66 11.39 -11.09
CA PHE A 698 5.58 12.67 -10.39
C PHE A 698 4.17 12.94 -9.83
N GLN A 699 3.12 12.67 -10.61
CA GLN A 699 1.73 12.74 -10.13
C GLN A 699 1.47 11.73 -9.00
N GLY A 700 2.00 10.51 -9.11
CA GLY A 700 1.91 9.49 -8.08
C GLY A 700 2.59 9.91 -6.76
N LEU A 701 3.79 10.50 -6.85
CA LEU A 701 4.50 11.04 -5.69
C LEU A 701 3.79 12.22 -5.03
N LEU A 702 3.03 13.01 -5.78
CA LEU A 702 2.21 14.09 -5.21
C LEU A 702 1.06 13.53 -4.37
N LEU A 703 0.53 12.36 -4.73
CA LEU A 703 -0.50 11.66 -3.97
C LEU A 703 0.07 10.83 -2.83
N ASP A 704 1.22 10.18 -2.99
CA ASP A 704 1.85 9.37 -1.94
C ASP A 704 3.40 9.51 -1.96
N PRO A 705 3.96 10.56 -1.34
CA PRO A 705 5.37 10.92 -1.47
C PRO A 705 6.35 9.86 -0.96
N HIS A 706 5.91 8.97 -0.08
CA HIS A 706 6.77 8.02 0.62
C HIS A 706 6.87 6.65 -0.07
N MET A 707 6.24 6.47 -1.24
CA MET A 707 6.55 5.34 -2.13
C MET A 707 7.87 5.51 -2.89
N LEU A 708 8.47 6.71 -2.82
CA LEU A 708 9.75 7.02 -3.44
C LEU A 708 10.87 6.07 -2.98
N SER A 709 10.93 5.75 -1.69
CA SER A 709 12.01 4.96 -1.10
C SER A 709 11.46 3.71 -0.43
N GLY A 710 12.11 2.57 -0.65
CA GLY A 710 11.76 1.29 -0.03
C GLY A 710 13.00 0.53 0.40
N ARG A 711 12.87 -0.32 1.43
CA ARG A 711 14.00 -1.17 1.85
C ARG A 711 14.32 -2.17 0.76
N SER A 712 15.57 -2.19 0.32
CA SER A 712 16.03 -3.06 -0.77
C SER A 712 16.32 -4.49 -0.31
N ARG A 713 16.49 -4.70 1.00
CA ARG A 713 16.95 -5.97 1.58
C ARG A 713 15.84 -6.86 2.17
N SER A 714 14.62 -6.34 2.27
CA SER A 714 13.46 -7.06 2.83
C SER A 714 12.17 -6.46 2.31
N ALA A 715 11.09 -7.25 2.23
CA ALA A 715 9.77 -6.69 1.96
C ALA A 715 9.42 -5.59 2.98
N THR A 716 8.90 -4.47 2.49
CA THR A 716 8.40 -3.38 3.36
C THR A 716 6.93 -3.64 3.66
N LEU A 717 6.65 -4.38 4.73
CA LEU A 717 5.27 -4.68 5.17
C LEU A 717 4.61 -3.48 5.85
N LEU A 718 5.41 -2.69 6.56
CA LEU A 718 5.04 -1.42 7.18
C LEU A 718 6.16 -0.41 6.91
N ARG A 719 5.79 0.87 6.77
CA ARG A 719 6.75 1.97 6.64
C ARG A 719 7.53 2.12 7.96
N THR A 720 8.81 1.76 7.93
CA THR A 720 9.75 1.89 9.06
C THR A 720 10.91 2.79 8.66
N PRO A 721 11.40 3.69 9.52
CA PRO A 721 12.56 4.51 9.22
C PRO A 721 13.79 3.68 8.84
N PHE A 722 14.46 4.07 7.77
CA PHE A 722 15.68 3.44 7.30
C PHE A 722 16.54 4.43 6.53
N ILE A 723 17.82 4.12 6.42
CA ILE A 723 18.75 4.72 5.47
C ILE A 723 19.57 3.58 4.89
N GLU A 724 19.58 3.47 3.57
CA GLU A 724 20.32 2.46 2.84
C GLU A 724 21.16 3.16 1.78
N GLY A 725 22.37 2.65 1.58
CA GLY A 725 23.24 3.07 0.50
C GLY A 725 23.60 1.87 -0.36
N SER A 726 23.85 2.07 -1.63
CA SER A 726 24.47 1.04 -2.45
C SER A 726 25.53 1.63 -3.36
N VAL A 727 26.54 0.80 -3.66
CA VAL A 727 27.60 1.13 -4.61
C VAL A 727 27.82 -0.12 -5.44
N GLY A 728 27.83 0.07 -6.75
CA GLY A 728 28.05 -1.00 -7.70
C GLY A 728 29.06 -0.60 -8.76
N GLY A 729 29.61 -1.63 -9.39
CA GLY A 729 30.53 -1.48 -10.50
C GLY A 729 30.42 -2.68 -11.42
N GLY A 730 30.75 -2.47 -12.69
CA GLY A 730 30.62 -3.50 -13.70
C GLY A 730 31.44 -3.23 -14.93
N ILE A 731 31.32 -4.17 -15.86
CA ILE A 731 31.88 -4.06 -17.20
C ILE A 731 30.81 -4.45 -18.20
N ASN A 732 30.84 -3.79 -19.36
CA ASN A 732 30.18 -4.31 -20.55
C ASN A 732 31.26 -4.60 -21.60
N SER A 733 30.99 -5.54 -22.50
CA SER A 733 31.86 -5.81 -23.63
C SER A 733 31.04 -6.06 -24.88
N VAL A 734 31.39 -5.34 -25.94
CA VAL A 734 30.75 -5.43 -27.27
C VAL A 734 31.86 -5.60 -28.30
N GLY A 735 31.79 -6.64 -29.12
CA GLY A 735 32.77 -6.85 -30.20
C GLY A 735 34.23 -6.92 -29.74
N GLY A 736 34.50 -7.31 -28.48
CA GLY A 736 35.84 -7.40 -27.90
C GLY A 736 36.35 -6.13 -27.20
N HIS A 737 35.65 -5.01 -27.28
CA HIS A 737 35.94 -3.79 -26.52
C HIS A 737 35.25 -3.86 -25.16
N THR A 738 35.86 -3.30 -24.11
CA THR A 738 35.32 -3.34 -22.74
C THR A 738 35.07 -1.93 -22.23
N GLY A 739 33.82 -1.62 -21.91
CA GLY A 739 33.40 -0.41 -21.21
C GLY A 739 33.22 -0.65 -19.71
N ARG A 740 33.20 0.44 -18.94
CA ARG A 740 33.05 0.42 -17.49
C ARG A 740 31.67 0.90 -17.08
N ILE A 741 31.17 0.34 -15.99
CA ILE A 741 29.92 0.73 -15.36
C ILE A 741 30.21 1.07 -13.90
N GLY A 742 29.63 2.15 -13.41
CA GLY A 742 29.63 2.52 -12.00
C GLY A 742 28.24 3.01 -11.60
N GLU A 743 27.77 2.58 -10.42
CA GLU A 743 26.52 3.06 -9.85
C GLU A 743 26.70 3.38 -8.37
N ALA A 744 25.98 4.38 -7.89
CA ALA A 744 25.88 4.70 -6.48
C ALA A 744 24.46 5.19 -6.18
N GLU A 745 23.92 4.79 -5.04
CA GLU A 745 22.57 5.14 -4.61
C GLU A 745 22.56 5.40 -3.12
N VAL A 746 21.74 6.37 -2.70
CA VAL A 746 21.39 6.59 -1.31
C VAL A 746 19.89 6.84 -1.22
N GLN A 747 19.23 6.14 -0.33
CA GLN A 747 17.80 6.33 -0.09
C GLN A 747 17.47 6.19 1.37
N GLY A 748 16.35 6.78 1.77
CA GLY A 748 15.88 6.64 3.12
C GLY A 748 14.53 7.25 3.35
N PHE A 749 13.93 6.82 4.45
CA PHE A 749 12.66 7.29 4.97
C PHE A 749 12.84 7.61 6.45
N ALA A 750 12.31 8.74 6.89
CA ALA A 750 12.26 9.11 8.29
C ALA A 750 10.82 9.47 8.67
N ASN A 751 10.33 8.84 9.73
CA ASN A 751 8.97 9.00 10.23
C ASN A 751 8.96 9.79 11.55
N GLN A 752 9.40 11.04 11.51
CA GLN A 752 9.42 11.94 12.68
C GLN A 752 8.25 12.94 12.62
N THR A 753 8.41 14.16 13.15
CA THR A 753 7.35 15.20 13.14
C THR A 753 6.83 15.52 11.75
N ILE A 754 7.73 15.50 10.75
CA ILE A 754 7.40 15.63 9.34
C ILE A 754 7.99 14.38 8.68
N PRO A 755 7.15 13.45 8.19
CA PRO A 755 7.61 12.33 7.40
C PRO A 755 8.33 12.82 6.15
N ILE A 756 9.52 12.28 5.89
CA ILE A 756 10.34 12.62 4.72
C ILE A 756 10.90 11.35 4.08
N SER A 757 11.02 11.37 2.76
CA SER A 757 11.79 10.37 2.01
C SER A 757 12.68 11.05 0.99
N PHE A 758 13.81 10.42 0.71
CA PHE A 758 14.76 10.90 -0.27
C PHE A 758 15.35 9.73 -1.05
N LEU A 759 15.74 10.02 -2.28
CA LEU A 759 16.45 9.12 -3.18
C LEU A 759 17.47 9.94 -3.94
N GLY A 760 18.70 9.49 -3.96
CA GLY A 760 19.72 9.98 -4.87
C GLY A 760 20.37 8.80 -5.55
N ASN A 761 20.36 8.75 -6.88
CA ASN A 761 21.11 7.76 -7.64
C ASN A 761 22.05 8.45 -8.64
N PHE A 762 23.15 7.78 -8.92
CA PHE A 762 24.18 8.18 -9.85
C PHE A 762 24.62 6.95 -10.62
N GLU A 763 24.60 7.04 -11.94
CA GLU A 763 25.02 5.97 -12.84
C GLU A 763 25.97 6.54 -13.89
N TRP A 764 27.02 5.79 -14.17
CA TRP A 764 28.00 6.08 -15.19
C TRP A 764 28.24 4.81 -16.02
N GLU A 765 28.08 4.89 -17.33
CA GLU A 765 28.27 3.75 -18.24
C GLU A 765 29.00 4.18 -19.51
N GLU A 766 30.05 3.43 -19.88
CA GLU A 766 30.76 3.56 -21.15
C GLU A 766 30.34 2.41 -22.07
N ILE A 767 29.88 2.70 -23.29
CA ILE A 767 29.44 1.69 -24.26
C ILE A 767 30.26 1.85 -25.54
N PRO A 768 31.24 0.97 -25.80
CA PRO A 768 32.01 0.98 -27.04
C PRO A 768 31.27 0.24 -28.16
N ALA A 769 31.41 0.69 -29.40
CA ALA A 769 31.01 -0.07 -30.59
C ALA A 769 31.94 0.21 -31.78
N GLU A 770 32.17 -0.80 -32.63
CA GLU A 770 32.97 -0.67 -33.85
C GLU A 770 32.34 -1.46 -34.99
N GLY A 771 32.54 -0.99 -36.23
CA GLY A 771 32.01 -1.64 -37.42
C GLY A 771 32.73 -1.23 -38.72
N SER A 772 32.36 -1.88 -39.83
CA SER A 772 32.97 -1.65 -41.15
C SER A 772 31.91 -1.63 -42.25
N TYR A 773 32.00 -0.65 -43.15
CA TYR A 773 31.16 -0.53 -44.33
C TYR A 773 31.72 -1.37 -45.50
N PRO A 774 30.87 -2.15 -46.20
CA PRO A 774 31.26 -2.80 -47.44
C PRO A 774 31.61 -1.76 -48.50
N ASN A 775 32.87 -1.76 -48.96
CA ASN A 775 33.41 -0.89 -50.02
C ASN A 775 33.59 0.60 -49.69
N SER A 776 33.32 1.05 -48.45
CA SER A 776 33.36 2.48 -48.11
C SER A 776 34.09 2.87 -46.81
N GLY A 777 34.53 1.96 -45.93
CA GLY A 777 35.44 2.27 -44.82
C GLY A 777 35.05 1.68 -43.46
N SER A 778 35.49 2.25 -42.33
CA SER A 778 35.25 1.73 -40.96
C SER A 778 34.78 2.82 -40.00
N PHE A 779 34.07 2.44 -38.93
CA PHE A 779 33.69 3.36 -37.86
C PHE A 779 33.99 2.80 -36.45
N SER A 780 34.20 3.70 -35.51
CA SER A 780 34.35 3.41 -34.08
C SER A 780 33.59 4.48 -33.28
N THR A 781 32.79 4.05 -32.30
CA THR A 781 32.01 4.92 -31.43
C THR A 781 32.27 4.66 -29.95
N GLU A 782 32.30 5.73 -29.17
CA GLU A 782 32.37 5.67 -27.70
C GLU A 782 31.22 6.51 -27.11
N THR A 783 30.24 5.84 -26.48
CA THR A 783 29.16 6.51 -25.76
C THR A 783 29.48 6.54 -24.27
N LYS A 784 29.48 7.72 -23.65
CA LYS A 784 29.61 7.90 -22.20
C LYS A 784 28.31 8.49 -21.65
N LEU A 785 27.62 7.71 -20.84
CA LEU A 785 26.38 8.11 -20.19
C LEU A 785 26.64 8.43 -18.71
N LEU A 786 26.07 9.53 -18.23
CA LEU A 786 26.09 9.95 -16.84
C LEU A 786 24.67 10.36 -16.45
N ASN A 787 24.05 9.57 -15.58
CA ASN A 787 22.72 9.86 -15.05
C ASN A 787 22.84 10.18 -13.56
N ALA A 788 22.18 11.25 -13.12
CA ALA A 788 22.09 11.62 -11.72
C ALA A 788 20.66 12.06 -11.42
N ASN A 789 19.94 11.32 -10.56
CA ASN A 789 18.60 11.71 -10.12
C ASN A 789 18.60 11.94 -8.62
N GLY A 790 17.86 12.95 -8.19
CA GLY A 790 17.74 13.38 -6.81
C GLY A 790 16.31 13.76 -6.50
N TYR A 791 15.75 13.19 -5.45
CA TYR A 791 14.39 13.38 -5.01
C TYR A 791 14.35 13.66 -3.51
N LEU A 792 13.46 14.57 -3.12
CA LEU A 792 13.13 14.85 -1.74
C LEU A 792 11.62 15.04 -1.64
N THR A 793 10.97 14.26 -0.79
CA THR A 793 9.53 14.31 -0.60
C THR A 793 9.15 14.40 0.87
N ALA A 794 8.03 15.06 1.17
CA ALA A 794 7.58 15.29 2.53
C ALA A 794 6.06 15.36 2.64
N THR A 795 5.52 14.89 3.76
CA THR A 795 4.12 15.10 4.17
C THR A 795 4.13 16.12 5.31
N LEU A 796 3.82 17.39 5.00
CA LEU A 796 3.93 18.52 5.93
C LEU A 796 2.80 18.52 6.97
N THR A 797 1.60 18.19 6.49
CA THR A 797 0.36 17.99 7.25
C THR A 797 -0.30 16.73 6.69
N PRO A 798 -1.34 16.16 7.33
CA PRO A 798 -2.06 15.02 6.77
C PRO A 798 -2.62 15.29 5.36
N GLU A 799 -2.92 16.57 5.06
CA GLU A 799 -3.50 17.03 3.82
C GLU A 799 -2.47 17.57 2.81
N ASP A 800 -1.30 18.05 3.26
CA ASP A 800 -0.29 18.72 2.43
C ASP A 800 0.95 17.86 2.16
N ARG A 801 1.26 17.64 0.87
CA ARG A 801 2.42 16.87 0.40
C ARG A 801 3.29 17.74 -0.51
N VAL A 802 4.60 17.54 -0.45
CA VAL A 802 5.57 18.26 -1.29
C VAL A 802 6.54 17.27 -1.92
N VAL A 803 6.83 17.47 -3.20
CA VAL A 803 7.78 16.69 -3.99
C VAL A 803 8.76 17.63 -4.66
N ALA A 804 10.06 17.41 -4.49
CA ALA A 804 11.10 18.10 -5.23
C ALA A 804 11.99 17.07 -5.92
N PHE A 805 12.38 17.35 -7.17
CA PHE A 805 13.25 16.47 -7.93
C PHE A 805 14.24 17.25 -8.80
N VAL A 806 15.36 16.61 -9.11
CA VAL A 806 16.38 17.04 -10.06
C VAL A 806 16.92 15.80 -10.76
N ASN A 807 16.76 15.72 -12.08
CA ASN A 807 17.25 14.65 -12.92
C ASN A 807 18.20 15.25 -13.96
N GLN A 808 19.43 14.78 -13.98
CA GLN A 808 20.44 15.20 -14.94
C GLN A 808 20.93 14.00 -15.73
N THR A 809 20.87 14.10 -17.05
CA THR A 809 21.45 13.12 -17.97
C THR A 809 22.45 13.85 -18.85
N ARG A 810 23.69 13.37 -18.85
CA ARG A 810 24.72 13.76 -19.79
C ARG A 810 25.12 12.57 -20.64
N SER A 811 25.13 12.76 -21.94
CA SER A 811 25.56 11.77 -22.91
C SER A 811 26.60 12.40 -23.81
N ASP A 812 27.82 11.88 -23.77
CA ASP A 812 28.87 12.23 -24.72
C ASP A 812 29.01 11.07 -25.72
N PHE A 813 29.06 11.37 -27.01
CA PHE A 813 29.15 10.40 -28.10
C PHE A 813 30.21 10.84 -29.09
N ASP A 814 31.24 10.03 -29.25
CA ASP A 814 32.27 10.22 -30.26
C ASP A 814 32.09 9.20 -31.38
N LEU A 815 32.21 9.64 -32.63
CA LEU A 815 32.18 8.83 -33.83
C LEU A 815 33.39 9.17 -34.70
N ASN A 816 34.21 8.17 -34.98
CA ASN A 816 35.24 8.28 -36.01
C ASN A 816 34.85 7.37 -37.17
N SER A 817 34.72 7.92 -38.37
CA SER A 817 34.34 7.15 -39.57
C SER A 817 35.24 7.49 -40.75
N LEU A 818 35.52 6.50 -41.59
CA LEU A 818 36.17 6.65 -42.89
C LEU A 818 35.15 6.35 -43.98
N THR A 819 34.98 7.25 -44.94
CA THR A 819 34.11 7.13 -46.12
C THR A 819 34.87 7.42 -47.41
N LEU A 820 34.29 7.18 -48.58
CA LEU A 820 34.78 7.70 -49.87
C LEU A 820 33.88 8.86 -50.29
N ASP A 821 34.45 10.03 -50.59
CA ASP A 821 33.70 11.25 -50.92
C ASP A 821 34.23 11.88 -52.23
N PRO A 822 33.35 12.19 -53.20
CA PRO A 822 33.74 12.87 -54.44
C PRO A 822 33.97 14.39 -54.26
N SER A 823 33.47 15.02 -53.20
CA SER A 823 33.54 16.47 -52.96
C SER A 823 34.98 17.02 -52.95
N PRO A 824 35.94 16.45 -52.19
CA PRO A 824 37.35 16.88 -52.26
C PRO A 824 37.94 16.67 -53.65
N SER A 825 37.62 15.55 -54.33
CA SER A 825 38.08 15.26 -55.69
C SER A 825 37.56 16.26 -56.73
N ILE A 826 36.28 16.64 -56.64
CA ILE A 826 35.64 17.61 -57.51
C ILE A 826 36.32 18.97 -57.35
N ARG A 827 36.55 19.43 -56.11
CA ARG A 827 37.28 20.69 -55.86
C ARG A 827 38.70 20.65 -56.37
N LEU A 828 39.49 19.63 -56.02
CA LEU A 828 40.89 19.52 -56.45
C LEU A 828 41.00 19.51 -57.97
N ASN A 829 40.10 18.81 -58.66
CA ASN A 829 40.06 18.83 -60.12
C ASN A 829 39.67 20.20 -60.67
N ALA A 830 38.61 20.83 -60.14
CA ALA A 830 38.11 22.11 -60.62
C ALA A 830 39.05 23.29 -60.33
N GLU A 831 39.69 23.32 -59.15
CA GLU A 831 40.41 24.48 -58.62
C GLU A 831 41.94 24.36 -58.78
N LEU A 832 42.49 23.15 -58.87
CA LEU A 832 43.94 22.91 -59.03
C LEU A 832 44.29 22.25 -60.36
N PHE A 833 43.80 21.02 -60.59
CA PHE A 833 44.36 20.17 -61.63
C PHE A 833 43.94 20.58 -63.05
N ILE A 834 42.67 20.94 -63.26
CA ILE A 834 42.20 21.43 -64.57
C ILE A 834 42.83 22.79 -64.91
N PRO A 835 42.90 23.79 -64.00
CA PRO A 835 43.59 25.06 -64.27
C PRO A 835 45.09 24.93 -64.55
N LEU A 836 45.82 24.06 -63.84
CA LEU A 836 47.28 23.90 -63.99
C LEU A 836 47.71 22.94 -65.09
N PHE A 837 46.97 21.84 -65.30
CA PHE A 837 47.36 20.74 -66.17
C PHE A 837 46.38 20.47 -67.32
N GLY A 838 45.23 21.15 -67.35
CA GLY A 838 44.22 20.99 -68.42
C GLY A 838 43.45 19.67 -68.38
N VAL A 839 43.69 18.83 -67.37
CA VAL A 839 43.06 17.52 -67.17
C VAL A 839 42.79 17.30 -65.67
N PRO A 840 41.70 16.61 -65.31
CA PRO A 840 41.49 16.16 -63.92
C PRO A 840 42.54 15.09 -63.56
N LEU A 841 43.15 15.21 -62.39
CA LEU A 841 44.17 14.28 -61.88
C LEU A 841 43.80 13.66 -60.53
N ALA A 842 42.89 14.25 -59.76
CA ALA A 842 42.33 13.60 -58.58
C ALA A 842 41.39 12.46 -59.00
N PRO A 843 41.45 11.28 -58.36
CA PRO A 843 40.53 10.18 -58.60
C PRO A 843 39.07 10.61 -58.32
N PRO A 844 38.06 9.91 -58.86
CA PRO A 844 36.65 10.32 -58.76
C PRO A 844 36.17 10.54 -57.32
N GLU A 845 36.70 9.77 -56.38
CA GLU A 845 36.42 9.83 -54.95
C GLU A 845 37.74 9.68 -54.18
N LEU A 846 37.85 10.37 -53.04
CA LEU A 846 38.98 10.25 -52.12
C LEU A 846 38.48 9.75 -50.76
N PRO A 847 39.32 9.02 -49.99
CA PRO A 847 38.98 8.66 -48.62
C PRO A 847 38.81 9.92 -47.77
N LEU A 848 37.67 10.04 -47.09
CA LEU A 848 37.31 11.12 -46.18
C LEU A 848 37.15 10.55 -44.77
N TYR A 849 37.98 11.02 -43.85
CA TYR A 849 37.88 10.78 -42.42
C TYR A 849 37.00 11.85 -41.81
N ARG A 850 35.95 11.42 -41.11
CA ARG A 850 35.07 12.27 -40.31
C ARG A 850 35.25 11.91 -38.84
N SER A 851 35.62 12.88 -38.03
CA SER A 851 35.61 12.81 -36.58
C SER A 851 34.45 13.66 -36.07
N GLN A 852 33.46 13.04 -35.44
CA GLN A 852 32.30 13.72 -34.87
C GLN A 852 32.27 13.51 -33.36
N SER A 853 32.17 14.60 -32.60
CA SER A 853 31.93 14.58 -31.16
C SER A 853 30.62 15.29 -30.86
N ASN A 854 29.72 14.60 -30.16
CA ASN A 854 28.43 15.12 -29.74
C ASN A 854 28.33 15.07 -28.21
N SER A 855 27.77 16.12 -27.60
CA SER A 855 27.44 16.12 -26.19
C SER A 855 26.01 16.61 -25.99
N LEU A 856 25.22 15.85 -25.25
CA LEU A 856 23.88 16.21 -24.81
C LEU A 856 23.88 16.30 -23.28
N ASP A 857 23.46 17.43 -22.73
CA ASP A 857 23.25 17.65 -21.31
C ASP A 857 21.79 18.06 -21.11
N SER A 858 21.03 17.24 -20.39
CA SER A 858 19.63 17.48 -20.07
C SER A 858 19.48 17.56 -18.56
N LEU A 859 18.88 18.64 -18.08
CA LEU A 859 18.53 18.85 -16.69
C LEU A 859 17.03 19.10 -16.59
N ASN A 860 16.33 18.21 -15.91
CA ASN A 860 14.93 18.38 -15.52
C ASN A 860 14.85 18.58 -14.02
N SER A 861 14.10 19.58 -13.56
CA SER A 861 13.89 19.79 -12.13
C SER A 861 12.53 20.40 -11.87
N GLY A 862 12.04 20.22 -10.65
CA GLY A 862 10.76 20.79 -10.29
C GLY A 862 10.45 20.67 -8.81
N ILE A 863 9.44 21.44 -8.41
CA ILE A 863 8.79 21.34 -7.11
C ILE A 863 7.28 21.27 -7.32
N GLY A 864 6.65 20.31 -6.67
CA GLY A 864 5.21 20.13 -6.65
C GLY A 864 4.67 20.15 -5.23
N TRP A 865 3.42 20.57 -5.11
CA TRP A 865 2.62 20.58 -3.89
C TRP A 865 1.26 19.95 -4.18
N SER A 866 0.78 19.14 -3.26
CA SER A 866 -0.55 18.54 -3.29
C SER A 866 -1.29 18.87 -2.00
N HIS A 867 -2.58 19.14 -2.12
CA HIS A 867 -3.49 19.36 -1.00
C HIS A 867 -4.77 18.54 -1.14
N THR A 868 -5.11 17.79 -0.11
CA THR A 868 -6.35 17.00 -0.02
C THR A 868 -7.40 17.73 0.80
N PHE A 869 -8.53 18.11 0.19
CA PHE A 869 -9.63 18.80 0.89
C PHE A 869 -10.61 17.85 1.60
N GLY A 870 -10.62 16.59 1.21
CA GLY A 870 -11.52 15.55 1.72
C GLY A 870 -11.50 14.31 0.83
N TYR A 871 -12.47 13.42 1.03
CA TYR A 871 -12.61 12.22 0.21
C TYR A 871 -12.64 12.53 -1.29
N ARG A 872 -11.71 11.93 -2.05
CA ARG A 872 -11.57 12.09 -3.51
C ARG A 872 -11.62 13.56 -3.98
N ASN A 873 -10.95 14.47 -3.26
CA ASN A 873 -10.85 15.90 -3.62
C ASN A 873 -9.42 16.42 -3.39
N VAL A 874 -8.65 16.55 -4.47
CA VAL A 874 -7.22 16.84 -4.42
C VAL A 874 -6.83 17.91 -5.44
N VAL A 875 -6.10 18.92 -4.99
CA VAL A 875 -5.46 19.93 -5.85
C VAL A 875 -3.96 19.70 -5.87
N ASN A 876 -3.38 19.68 -7.06
CA ASN A 876 -1.93 19.66 -7.26
C ASN A 876 -1.47 20.95 -7.94
N ALA A 877 -0.30 21.43 -7.58
CA ALA A 877 0.38 22.52 -8.27
C ALA A 877 1.87 22.19 -8.43
N ALA A 878 2.49 22.63 -9.52
CA ALA A 878 3.90 22.40 -9.78
C ALA A 878 4.57 23.57 -10.49
N LEU A 879 5.86 23.77 -10.19
CA LEU A 879 6.78 24.62 -10.94
C LEU A 879 7.87 23.72 -11.50
N LEU A 880 8.04 23.75 -12.82
CA LEU A 880 8.84 22.79 -13.57
C LEU A 880 9.82 23.53 -14.49
N TYR A 881 11.02 22.98 -14.58
CA TYR A 881 12.14 23.53 -15.34
C TYR A 881 12.83 22.42 -16.13
N SER A 882 13.15 22.70 -17.39
CA SER A 882 13.99 21.85 -18.24
C SER A 882 15.06 22.70 -18.91
N ASP A 883 16.30 22.21 -18.97
CA ASP A 883 17.41 22.75 -19.75
C ASP A 883 18.00 21.61 -20.57
N VAL A 884 17.90 21.70 -21.89
CA VAL A 884 18.50 20.76 -22.82
C VAL A 884 19.55 21.50 -23.61
N LYS A 885 20.81 21.07 -23.51
CA LYS A 885 21.93 21.58 -24.29
C LYS A 885 22.51 20.47 -25.12
N SER A 886 22.71 20.76 -26.38
CA SER A 886 23.26 19.84 -27.35
C SER A 886 24.37 20.56 -28.09
N GLU A 887 25.53 19.95 -28.17
CA GLU A 887 26.66 20.42 -28.98
C GLU A 887 27.08 19.29 -29.91
N SER A 888 27.32 19.62 -31.17
CA SER A 888 27.80 18.72 -32.21
C SER A 888 28.97 19.37 -32.90
N ALA A 889 30.02 18.60 -33.10
CA ALA A 889 31.21 19.01 -33.81
C ALA A 889 31.61 17.92 -34.78
N SER A 890 31.80 18.27 -36.04
CA SER A 890 32.29 17.37 -37.08
C SER A 890 33.52 17.98 -37.74
N ASP A 891 34.65 17.29 -37.66
CA ASP A 891 35.88 17.64 -38.37
C ASP A 891 36.06 16.65 -39.53
N PHE A 892 36.39 17.17 -40.71
CA PHE A 892 36.54 16.41 -41.95
C PHE A 892 37.98 16.52 -42.44
N GLU A 893 38.62 15.38 -42.71
CA GLU A 893 39.96 15.28 -43.29
C GLU A 893 39.90 14.34 -44.49
N PHE A 894 40.60 14.61 -45.58
CA PHE A 894 40.68 13.68 -46.71
C PHE A 894 42.10 13.16 -46.90
N ASP A 895 42.23 11.93 -47.38
CA ASP A 895 43.51 11.31 -47.68
C ASP A 895 43.95 11.63 -49.10
N GLN A 896 45.03 12.40 -49.24
CA GLN A 896 45.60 12.74 -50.55
C GLN A 896 46.59 11.70 -51.08
N SER A 897 46.94 10.67 -50.29
CA SER A 897 47.88 9.62 -50.69
C SER A 897 47.53 8.94 -52.04
N PRO A 898 46.25 8.74 -52.43
CA PRO A 898 45.89 8.16 -53.74
C PRO A 898 46.23 9.07 -54.92
N ILE A 899 46.36 10.38 -54.70
CA ILE A 899 46.71 11.38 -55.72
C ILE A 899 48.21 11.31 -56.03
N PHE A 900 49.04 11.09 -55.01
CA PHE A 900 50.51 11.11 -55.12
C PHE A 900 51.15 9.72 -55.16
N GLY A 901 50.35 8.65 -55.13
CA GLY A 901 50.82 7.26 -55.14
C GLY A 901 51.59 6.86 -53.88
N ALA A 902 51.29 7.50 -52.74
CA ALA A 902 51.87 7.16 -51.44
C ALA A 902 51.16 5.95 -50.82
N THR A 903 51.88 5.14 -50.04
CA THR A 903 51.33 3.92 -49.41
C THR A 903 50.85 4.12 -47.98
N THR A 904 51.04 5.31 -47.42
CA THR A 904 50.59 5.70 -46.09
C THR A 904 49.57 6.83 -46.24
N PRO A 905 48.43 6.80 -45.52
CA PRO A 905 47.46 7.88 -45.54
C PRO A 905 48.11 9.20 -45.19
N ASP A 906 47.83 10.24 -45.97
CA ASP A 906 48.29 11.60 -45.75
C ASP A 906 47.05 12.49 -45.63
N LEU A 907 46.65 12.75 -44.38
CA LEU A 907 45.39 13.39 -44.04
C LEU A 907 45.54 14.91 -44.09
N LEU A 908 44.70 15.55 -44.89
CA LEU A 908 44.58 17.00 -44.95
C LEU A 908 43.20 17.44 -44.46
N PRO A 909 43.13 18.47 -43.59
CA PRO A 909 41.86 19.07 -43.19
C PRO A 909 41.08 19.57 -44.41
N PHE A 910 39.80 19.21 -44.47
CA PHE A 910 38.85 19.60 -45.51
C PHE A 910 37.85 20.65 -44.99
N GLY A 911 37.41 20.49 -43.75
CA GLY A 911 36.50 21.45 -43.11
C GLY A 911 36.09 21.03 -41.70
N GLN A 912 35.34 21.91 -41.03
CA GLN A 912 34.71 21.65 -39.76
C GLN A 912 33.31 22.25 -39.69
N THR A 913 32.43 21.61 -38.94
CA THR A 913 31.10 22.08 -38.60
C THR A 913 30.93 22.00 -37.08
N ARG A 914 30.47 23.09 -36.47
CA ARG A 914 30.12 23.16 -35.04
C ARG A 914 28.67 23.66 -34.94
N GLN A 915 27.83 22.92 -34.22
CA GLN A 915 26.44 23.25 -33.97
C GLN A 915 26.17 23.18 -32.48
N SER A 916 25.46 24.15 -31.95
CA SER A 916 24.97 24.14 -30.57
C SER A 916 23.49 24.49 -30.53
N LEU A 917 22.70 23.75 -29.78
CA LEU A 917 21.29 24.00 -29.50
C LEU A 917 21.08 23.99 -27.99
N SER A 918 20.49 25.05 -27.45
CA SER A 918 20.05 25.12 -26.06
C SER A 918 18.56 25.45 -26.02
N SER A 919 17.79 24.65 -25.28
CA SER A 919 16.37 24.88 -25.05
C SER A 919 16.10 24.91 -23.55
N LYS A 920 15.49 25.98 -23.07
CA LYS A 920 15.12 26.15 -21.66
C LYS A 920 13.62 26.35 -21.53
N SER A 921 12.97 25.48 -20.78
CA SER A 921 11.53 25.51 -20.59
C SER A 921 11.17 25.80 -19.15
N TYR A 922 10.21 26.71 -18.94
CA TYR A 922 9.68 27.06 -17.63
C TYR A 922 8.17 26.89 -17.66
N VAL A 923 7.62 26.02 -16.81
CA VAL A 923 6.19 25.71 -16.79
C VAL A 923 5.65 25.75 -15.37
N ALA A 924 4.52 26.42 -15.17
CA ALA A 924 3.71 26.32 -13.97
C ALA A 924 2.43 25.56 -14.30
N ALA A 925 2.05 24.61 -13.45
CA ALA A 925 0.88 23.76 -13.64
C ALA A 925 0.01 23.76 -12.39
N VAL A 926 -1.31 23.72 -12.57
CA VAL A 926 -2.30 23.49 -11.51
C VAL A 926 -3.35 22.51 -12.04
N SER A 927 -3.65 21.48 -11.25
CA SER A 927 -4.67 20.49 -11.54
C SER A 927 -5.57 20.26 -10.33
N HIS A 928 -6.82 19.90 -10.58
CA HIS A 928 -7.79 19.51 -9.57
C HIS A 928 -8.48 18.21 -9.98
N SER A 929 -8.51 17.25 -9.06
CA SER A 929 -9.20 15.97 -9.19
C SER A 929 -10.34 15.92 -8.16
N LEU A 930 -11.57 15.67 -8.62
CA LEU A 930 -12.77 15.61 -7.80
C LEU A 930 -13.62 14.39 -8.20
N GLY A 931 -13.76 13.46 -7.27
CA GLY A 931 -14.64 12.30 -7.38
C GLY A 931 -15.99 12.55 -6.70
N THR A 932 -17.03 11.95 -7.22
CA THR A 932 -18.38 11.98 -6.66
C THR A 932 -18.88 10.55 -6.39
N ASP A 933 -19.80 10.40 -5.44
CA ASP A 933 -20.32 9.09 -5.03
C ASP A 933 -21.16 8.39 -6.13
N ASP A 934 -21.48 9.07 -7.25
CA ASP A 934 -22.20 8.51 -8.41
C ASP A 934 -21.26 7.96 -9.51
N GLY A 935 -19.98 7.75 -9.20
CA GLY A 935 -19.01 7.14 -10.12
C GLY A 935 -18.42 8.11 -11.16
N LEU A 936 -18.52 9.43 -10.93
CA LEU A 936 -17.88 10.43 -11.78
C LEU A 936 -16.60 10.95 -11.12
N THR A 937 -15.52 11.01 -11.89
CA THR A 937 -14.28 11.66 -11.50
C THR A 937 -13.89 12.73 -12.51
N TRP A 938 -13.91 13.98 -12.06
CA TRP A 938 -13.49 15.15 -12.83
C TRP A 938 -12.01 15.43 -12.59
N ARG A 939 -11.23 15.55 -13.65
CA ARG A 939 -9.83 16.00 -13.62
C ARG A 939 -9.68 17.16 -14.58
N TYR A 940 -9.25 18.31 -14.10
CA TYR A 940 -9.04 19.47 -14.96
C TYR A 940 -7.89 20.32 -14.47
N GLY A 941 -7.26 21.02 -15.41
CA GLY A 941 -6.08 21.80 -15.08
C GLY A 941 -5.65 22.74 -16.18
N ILE A 942 -4.65 23.55 -15.83
CA ILE A 942 -4.04 24.56 -16.67
C ILE A 942 -2.54 24.53 -16.45
N GLU A 943 -1.80 24.60 -17.55
CA GLU A 943 -0.35 24.69 -17.59
C GLU A 943 0.03 25.89 -18.44
N ALA A 944 0.97 26.72 -17.97
CA ALA A 944 1.41 27.89 -18.70
C ALA A 944 2.90 28.13 -18.48
N GLY A 945 3.57 28.62 -19.52
CA GLY A 945 5.01 28.72 -19.52
C GLY A 945 5.58 29.32 -20.79
N TRP A 946 6.89 29.21 -20.95
CA TRP A 946 7.59 29.57 -22.17
C TRP A 946 8.84 28.71 -22.35
N ILE A 947 9.27 28.61 -23.61
CA ILE A 947 10.45 27.87 -24.06
C ILE A 947 11.37 28.86 -24.75
N ASP A 948 12.57 29.04 -24.23
CA ASP A 948 13.64 29.83 -24.82
C ASP A 948 14.58 28.89 -25.58
N THR A 949 14.62 29.02 -26.90
CA THR A 949 15.52 28.23 -27.75
C THR A 949 16.61 29.13 -28.30
N HIS A 950 17.86 28.68 -28.21
CA HIS A 950 19.02 29.31 -28.82
C HIS A 950 19.78 28.27 -29.63
N SER A 951 20.06 28.59 -30.89
CA SER A 951 20.86 27.75 -31.77
C SER A 951 22.00 28.58 -32.35
N SER A 952 23.16 27.95 -32.55
CA SER A 952 24.32 28.52 -33.20
C SER A 952 24.91 27.48 -34.14
N THR A 953 25.16 27.86 -35.38
CA THR A 953 25.81 26.98 -36.38
C THR A 953 27.01 27.69 -36.97
N PHE A 954 28.14 27.01 -37.02
CA PHE A 954 29.38 27.48 -37.60
C PHE A 954 29.92 26.42 -38.56
N ASN A 955 30.23 26.83 -39.78
CA ASN A 955 30.82 25.98 -40.81
C ASN A 955 32.09 26.64 -41.33
N GLU A 956 33.14 25.86 -41.51
CA GLU A 956 34.40 26.32 -42.09
C GLU A 956 34.94 25.25 -43.05
N LEU A 957 35.27 25.66 -44.28
CA LEU A 957 35.92 24.81 -45.27
C LEU A 957 37.33 25.34 -45.50
N TYR A 958 38.33 24.47 -45.33
CA TYR A 958 39.75 24.84 -45.38
C TYR A 958 40.29 24.92 -46.82
N GLU A 959 41.25 25.80 -47.06
CA GLU A 959 41.95 25.95 -48.34
C GLU A 959 42.78 24.70 -48.69
N LEU A 960 42.38 24.02 -49.78
CA LEU A 960 43.06 22.81 -50.27
C LEU A 960 44.37 23.08 -51.01
N VAL A 961 44.50 24.29 -51.57
CA VAL A 961 45.68 24.72 -52.32
C VAL A 961 46.00 26.17 -51.98
N PRO A 962 47.07 26.41 -51.21
CA PRO A 962 47.47 27.76 -50.85
C PRO A 962 47.65 28.60 -52.11
N VAL A 963 46.93 29.73 -52.22
CA VAL A 963 46.98 30.79 -53.26
C VAL A 963 45.78 30.81 -54.23
N PHE A 964 44.94 29.76 -54.31
CA PHE A 964 43.90 29.70 -55.35
C PHE A 964 42.46 29.97 -54.87
N VAL A 965 42.09 29.67 -53.61
CA VAL A 965 40.74 29.91 -53.05
C VAL A 965 40.82 30.17 -51.53
N PRO A 966 40.34 31.30 -51.00
CA PRO A 966 40.37 31.57 -49.56
C PRO A 966 39.44 30.63 -48.77
N ASP A 967 39.76 30.38 -47.49
CA ASP A 967 38.90 29.66 -46.54
C ASP A 967 37.45 30.22 -46.61
N ILE A 968 36.48 29.32 -46.68
CA ILE A 968 35.06 29.69 -46.67
C ILE A 968 34.55 29.44 -45.26
N THR A 969 34.44 30.53 -44.49
CA THR A 969 33.79 30.53 -43.17
C THR A 969 32.37 31.06 -43.30
N ASP A 970 31.40 30.30 -42.80
CA ASP A 970 29.99 30.68 -42.67
C ASP A 970 29.54 30.52 -41.21
N GLY A 971 29.31 31.65 -40.54
CA GLY A 971 28.84 31.71 -39.16
C GLY A 971 29.81 32.36 -38.15
N PRO A 972 29.47 32.33 -36.84
CA PRO A 972 28.32 31.65 -36.27
C PRO A 972 26.99 32.31 -36.68
N ASN A 973 26.09 31.52 -37.25
CA ASN A 973 24.71 31.89 -37.51
C ASN A 973 23.90 31.58 -36.26
N GLU A 974 23.56 32.61 -35.50
CA GLU A 974 22.82 32.50 -34.25
C GLU A 974 21.33 32.80 -34.47
N ALA A 975 20.47 31.94 -33.95
CA ALA A 975 19.04 32.18 -33.87
C ALA A 975 18.56 31.97 -32.44
N SER A 976 17.74 32.91 -31.96
CA SER A 976 17.06 32.80 -30.67
C SER A 976 15.57 32.99 -30.88
N SER A 977 14.76 32.13 -30.28
CA SER A 977 13.30 32.26 -30.30
C SER A 977 12.75 32.02 -28.90
N ARG A 978 11.64 32.69 -28.59
CA ARG A 978 10.81 32.40 -27.42
C ARG A 978 9.45 31.93 -27.89
N THR A 979 9.03 30.77 -27.43
CA THR A 979 7.69 30.22 -27.68
C THR A 979 6.92 30.17 -26.37
N ASN A 980 5.80 30.90 -26.29
CA ASN A 980 4.90 30.83 -25.15
C ASN A 980 4.05 29.56 -25.24
N LEU A 981 3.87 28.87 -24.12
CA LEU A 981 3.09 27.65 -24.00
C LEU A 981 1.90 27.88 -23.07
N ALA A 982 0.71 27.50 -23.50
CA ALA A 982 -0.44 27.35 -22.63
C ALA A 982 -1.21 26.08 -22.98
N ARG A 983 -1.57 25.30 -21.95
CA ARG A 983 -2.42 24.11 -22.05
C ARG A 983 -3.55 24.22 -21.06
N ALA A 984 -4.74 23.80 -21.47
CA ALA A 984 -5.88 23.61 -20.58
C ALA A 984 -6.51 22.26 -20.90
N TYR A 985 -6.97 21.54 -19.88
CA TYR A 985 -7.61 20.25 -20.08
C TYR A 985 -8.76 20.05 -19.11
N VAL A 986 -9.76 19.29 -19.58
CA VAL A 986 -10.83 18.73 -18.78
C VAL A 986 -10.98 17.27 -19.17
N ASP A 987 -11.13 16.42 -18.17
CA ASP A 987 -11.18 14.97 -18.26
C ASP A 987 -12.25 14.48 -17.28
N LEU A 988 -13.14 13.62 -17.78
CA LEU A 988 -14.22 13.01 -17.03
C LEU A 988 -14.11 11.49 -17.17
N LEU A 989 -13.75 10.83 -16.08
CA LEU A 989 -13.86 9.38 -15.93
C LEU A 989 -15.23 9.06 -15.34
N HIS A 990 -15.95 8.13 -15.97
CA HIS A 990 -17.33 7.78 -15.63
C HIS A 990 -17.46 6.26 -15.51
N GLU A 991 -17.57 5.80 -14.27
CA GLU A 991 -17.87 4.41 -13.91
C GLU A 991 -19.38 4.20 -14.01
N ILE A 992 -19.84 3.77 -15.18
CA ILE A 992 -21.28 3.60 -15.47
C ILE A 992 -21.83 2.38 -14.71
N THR A 993 -21.03 1.32 -14.64
CA THR A 993 -21.25 0.10 -13.85
C THR A 993 -19.88 -0.44 -13.40
N PRO A 994 -19.80 -1.38 -12.43
CA PRO A 994 -18.53 -2.00 -12.04
C PRO A 994 -17.74 -2.62 -13.21
N ASP A 995 -18.42 -2.98 -14.30
CA ASP A 995 -17.84 -3.62 -15.48
C ASP A 995 -17.74 -2.68 -16.70
N LEU A 996 -18.16 -1.41 -16.60
CA LEU A 996 -18.20 -0.49 -17.75
C LEU A 996 -17.80 0.91 -17.33
N THR A 997 -16.67 1.36 -17.88
CA THR A 997 -16.11 2.69 -17.65
C THR A 997 -15.94 3.42 -18.97
N ALA A 998 -16.28 4.71 -18.99
CA ALA A 998 -16.02 5.59 -20.12
C ALA A 998 -15.20 6.79 -19.65
N GLU A 999 -14.35 7.30 -20.53
CA GLU A 999 -13.51 8.46 -20.23
C GLU A 999 -13.57 9.45 -21.39
N TYR A 1000 -13.76 10.72 -21.05
CA TYR A 1000 -13.93 11.81 -22.01
C TYR A 1000 -13.00 12.95 -21.63
N ALA A 1001 -12.02 13.25 -22.47
CA ALA A 1001 -11.11 14.35 -22.23
C ALA A 1001 -10.98 15.28 -23.44
N LEU A 1002 -10.74 16.54 -23.16
CA LEU A 1002 -10.48 17.56 -24.16
C LEU A 1002 -9.30 18.41 -23.68
N HIS A 1003 -8.21 18.35 -24.43
CA HIS A 1003 -7.04 19.18 -24.21
C HIS A 1003 -7.05 20.32 -25.24
N ALA A 1004 -6.63 21.51 -24.81
CA ALA A 1004 -6.46 22.67 -25.65
C ALA A 1004 -5.02 23.16 -25.48
N THR A 1005 -4.27 23.19 -26.57
CA THR A 1005 -2.86 23.59 -26.61
C THR A 1005 -2.69 24.85 -27.45
N ARG A 1006 -1.99 25.84 -26.91
CA ARG A 1006 -1.59 27.10 -27.56
C ARG A 1006 -0.06 27.23 -27.48
N LEU A 1007 0.59 27.30 -28.63
CA LEU A 1007 2.00 27.68 -28.77
C LEU A 1007 2.07 28.95 -29.62
N ASP A 1008 2.79 29.96 -29.15
CA ASP A 1008 2.87 31.27 -29.82
C ASP A 1008 4.27 31.87 -29.67
N GLY A 1009 4.98 32.05 -30.78
CA GLY A 1009 6.36 32.54 -30.82
C GLY A 1009 6.88 32.80 -32.24
N ASP A 1010 8.16 33.16 -32.35
CA ASP A 1010 8.80 33.43 -33.64
C ASP A 1010 8.83 32.17 -34.52
N GLY A 1011 7.92 32.12 -35.51
CA GLY A 1011 7.79 30.99 -36.43
C GLY A 1011 6.89 29.84 -35.95
N VAL A 1012 6.22 29.97 -34.80
CA VAL A 1012 5.32 28.95 -34.23
C VAL A 1012 3.98 29.57 -33.86
N ASP A 1013 2.89 29.09 -34.47
CA ASP A 1013 1.52 29.56 -34.21
C ASP A 1013 0.55 28.36 -34.16
N VAL A 1014 0.63 27.59 -33.07
CA VAL A 1014 -0.23 26.41 -32.88
C VAL A 1014 -1.40 26.77 -31.98
N SER A 1015 -2.61 26.49 -32.44
CA SER A 1015 -3.83 26.50 -31.64
C SER A 1015 -4.60 25.22 -31.95
N ARG A 1016 -4.65 24.29 -31.00
CA ARG A 1016 -5.18 22.95 -31.25
C ARG A 1016 -6.10 22.46 -30.15
N LEU A 1017 -7.16 21.79 -30.57
CA LEU A 1017 -7.99 20.95 -29.71
C LEU A 1017 -7.62 19.50 -29.94
N GLU A 1018 -7.47 18.78 -28.84
CA GLU A 1018 -6.94 17.42 -28.76
C GLU A 1018 -7.94 16.57 -27.98
N PRO A 1019 -9.00 16.09 -28.65
CA PRO A 1019 -9.99 15.25 -27.99
C PRO A 1019 -9.41 13.86 -27.71
N ARG A 1020 -9.83 13.29 -26.58
CA ARG A 1020 -9.53 11.91 -26.20
C ARG A 1020 -10.81 11.27 -25.67
N LEU A 1021 -11.09 10.06 -26.13
CA LEU A 1021 -12.32 9.34 -25.83
C LEU A 1021 -11.97 7.88 -25.61
N GLY A 1022 -12.44 7.29 -24.52
CA GLY A 1022 -12.15 5.91 -24.16
C GLY A 1022 -13.37 5.18 -23.62
N VAL A 1023 -13.43 3.88 -23.86
CA VAL A 1023 -14.37 2.96 -23.20
C VAL A 1023 -13.64 1.68 -22.80
N ALA A 1024 -13.90 1.22 -21.60
CA ALA A 1024 -13.42 -0.03 -21.05
C ALA A 1024 -14.63 -0.86 -20.58
N TRP A 1025 -14.68 -2.12 -20.98
CA TRP A 1025 -15.81 -3.01 -20.72
C TRP A 1025 -15.32 -4.41 -20.34
N ALA A 1026 -15.82 -4.94 -19.23
CA ALA A 1026 -15.61 -6.30 -18.77
C ALA A 1026 -16.88 -7.14 -19.00
N PRO A 1027 -17.10 -7.69 -20.22
CA PRO A 1027 -18.33 -8.43 -20.54
C PRO A 1027 -18.55 -9.70 -19.69
N VAL A 1028 -17.44 -10.29 -19.24
CA VAL A 1028 -17.35 -11.49 -18.42
C VAL A 1028 -16.17 -11.28 -17.48
N GLU A 1029 -16.21 -11.90 -16.31
CA GLU A 1029 -15.09 -11.89 -15.38
C GLU A 1029 -13.77 -12.28 -16.08
N ASP A 1030 -12.69 -11.58 -15.74
CA ASP A 1030 -11.33 -11.81 -16.24
C ASP A 1030 -11.13 -11.56 -17.76
N GLN A 1031 -12.08 -10.87 -18.39
CA GLN A 1031 -12.02 -10.44 -19.79
C GLN A 1031 -12.23 -8.93 -19.86
N TRP A 1032 -11.31 -8.20 -20.46
CA TRP A 1032 -11.36 -6.74 -20.49
C TRP A 1032 -11.10 -6.18 -21.89
N LEU A 1033 -12.10 -5.50 -22.43
CA LEU A 1033 -12.10 -4.90 -23.76
C LEU A 1033 -11.98 -3.39 -23.63
N ARG A 1034 -11.03 -2.79 -24.35
CA ARG A 1034 -10.77 -1.36 -24.32
C ARG A 1034 -10.68 -0.80 -25.73
N ALA A 1035 -11.24 0.38 -25.90
CA ALA A 1035 -11.14 1.14 -27.14
C ALA A 1035 -10.94 2.62 -26.84
N ALA A 1036 -10.07 3.28 -27.60
CA ALA A 1036 -9.77 4.68 -27.42
C ALA A 1036 -9.45 5.40 -28.73
N PHE A 1037 -9.78 6.68 -28.77
CA PHE A 1037 -9.25 7.66 -29.71
C PHE A 1037 -8.47 8.72 -28.93
N MET A 1038 -7.28 9.10 -29.41
CA MET A 1038 -6.44 10.12 -28.78
C MET A 1038 -5.77 10.98 -29.85
N ARG A 1039 -5.89 12.31 -29.73
CA ARG A 1039 -5.00 13.25 -30.43
C ARG A 1039 -3.92 13.76 -29.47
N GLN A 1040 -2.67 13.79 -29.91
CA GLN A 1040 -1.55 14.28 -29.12
C GLN A 1040 -0.59 15.13 -29.97
N SER A 1041 -0.18 16.28 -29.46
CA SER A 1041 0.81 17.18 -30.07
C SER A 1041 2.18 17.03 -29.39
N VAL A 1042 3.10 17.92 -29.78
CA VAL A 1042 4.48 17.98 -29.29
C VAL A 1042 4.60 17.89 -27.77
N GLU A 1043 5.49 17.02 -27.31
CA GLU A 1043 5.93 16.98 -25.93
C GLU A 1043 6.97 18.09 -25.68
N THR A 1044 6.81 18.83 -24.59
CA THR A 1044 7.63 20.02 -24.31
C THR A 1044 8.94 19.70 -23.58
N GLY A 1045 9.22 18.41 -23.33
CA GLY A 1045 10.36 17.94 -22.53
C GLY A 1045 10.24 18.19 -21.02
N VAL A 1046 9.21 18.93 -20.59
CA VAL A 1046 8.89 19.21 -19.19
C VAL A 1046 7.78 18.27 -18.72
N PRO A 1047 7.81 17.79 -17.46
CA PRO A 1047 6.73 16.97 -16.91
C PRO A 1047 5.37 17.69 -16.95
N THR A 1048 4.28 16.94 -16.89
CA THR A 1048 2.90 17.48 -16.93
C THR A 1048 2.04 16.92 -15.79
N LEU A 1049 1.06 17.71 -15.33
CA LEU A 1049 0.00 17.28 -14.43
C LEU A 1049 -1.26 16.82 -15.17
N ALA A 1050 -1.24 16.84 -16.51
CA ALA A 1050 -2.34 16.35 -17.31
C ALA A 1050 -2.38 14.80 -17.33
N PRO A 1051 -3.58 14.20 -17.44
CA PRO A 1051 -3.71 12.75 -17.66
C PRO A 1051 -2.96 12.30 -18.92
N ILE A 1052 -2.25 11.17 -18.81
CA ILE A 1052 -1.34 10.67 -19.86
C ILE A 1052 -2.01 9.63 -20.76
N GLY A 1053 -2.76 8.70 -20.17
CA GLY A 1053 -3.54 7.69 -20.90
C GLY A 1053 -5.04 7.93 -20.81
N ILE A 1054 -5.80 7.17 -21.58
CA ILE A 1054 -7.28 7.14 -21.55
C ILE A 1054 -7.73 5.68 -21.37
N VAL A 1055 -8.55 5.39 -20.36
CA VAL A 1055 -8.98 4.05 -19.94
C VAL A 1055 -7.81 3.04 -19.85
N GLY A 1056 -6.67 3.53 -19.35
CA GLY A 1056 -5.41 2.79 -19.24
C GLY A 1056 -4.63 2.64 -20.56
N LEU A 1057 -5.15 3.03 -21.73
CA LEU A 1057 -4.43 2.93 -23.00
C LEU A 1057 -3.43 4.09 -23.19
N GLN A 1058 -2.22 3.76 -23.66
CA GLN A 1058 -1.18 4.71 -24.06
C GLN A 1058 -0.81 4.49 -25.54
N PRO A 1059 -0.56 5.56 -26.32
CA PRO A 1059 -0.11 5.45 -27.71
C PRO A 1059 1.37 5.04 -27.80
N ASN A 1060 1.78 4.54 -28.97
CA ASN A 1060 3.20 4.26 -29.25
C ASN A 1060 4.03 5.56 -29.26
N GLN A 1061 5.32 5.44 -28.95
CA GLN A 1061 6.26 6.55 -28.88
C GLN A 1061 6.57 7.06 -30.31
N ILE A 1062 6.11 8.26 -30.65
CA ILE A 1062 6.39 8.93 -31.92
C ILE A 1062 6.86 10.36 -31.64
N ALA A 1063 8.00 10.75 -32.20
CA ALA A 1063 8.47 12.12 -32.15
C ALA A 1063 7.82 12.95 -33.26
N VAL A 1064 7.33 14.15 -32.90
CA VAL A 1064 6.72 15.12 -33.82
C VAL A 1064 7.34 16.50 -33.63
N GLY A 1065 7.36 17.31 -34.69
CA GLY A 1065 7.80 18.70 -34.64
C GLY A 1065 6.86 19.60 -33.84
N MET A 1066 7.21 20.88 -33.67
CA MET A 1066 6.42 21.85 -32.89
C MET A 1066 4.99 22.03 -33.42
N ASP A 1067 4.81 21.93 -34.73
CA ASP A 1067 3.51 22.01 -35.40
C ASP A 1067 2.84 20.63 -35.57
N GLY A 1068 3.52 19.54 -35.25
CA GLY A 1068 3.04 18.17 -35.52
C GLY A 1068 2.03 17.64 -34.50
N TYR A 1069 1.32 16.59 -34.89
CA TYR A 1069 0.43 15.81 -34.02
C TYR A 1069 0.24 14.39 -34.52
N VAL A 1070 -0.25 13.54 -33.61
CA VAL A 1070 -0.60 12.14 -33.88
C VAL A 1070 -2.05 11.90 -33.50
N ASP A 1071 -2.82 11.31 -34.42
CA ASP A 1071 -4.14 10.77 -34.15
C ASP A 1071 -4.04 9.26 -34.00
N THR A 1072 -4.40 8.74 -32.82
CA THR A 1072 -4.33 7.31 -32.50
C THR A 1072 -5.73 6.73 -32.25
N VAL A 1073 -6.05 5.64 -32.94
CA VAL A 1073 -7.14 4.72 -32.59
C VAL A 1073 -6.53 3.47 -31.98
N ALA A 1074 -6.85 3.14 -30.74
CA ALA A 1074 -6.30 2.00 -30.02
C ALA A 1074 -7.40 1.05 -29.55
N LEU A 1075 -7.20 -0.24 -29.74
CA LEU A 1075 -8.04 -1.34 -29.26
C LEU A 1075 -7.18 -2.32 -28.47
N GLN A 1076 -7.67 -2.80 -27.34
CA GLN A 1076 -7.01 -3.83 -26.55
C GLN A 1076 -8.01 -4.82 -25.98
N TRP A 1077 -7.67 -6.10 -26.00
CA TRP A 1077 -8.40 -7.18 -25.37
C TRP A 1077 -7.45 -7.99 -24.49
N ASP A 1078 -7.66 -7.92 -23.19
CA ASP A 1078 -6.94 -8.70 -22.20
C ASP A 1078 -7.84 -9.81 -21.67
N SER A 1079 -7.30 -11.01 -21.56
CA SER A 1079 -8.05 -12.23 -21.27
C SER A 1079 -7.23 -13.15 -20.37
N GLN A 1080 -7.68 -13.34 -19.14
CA GLN A 1080 -7.23 -14.48 -18.34
C GLN A 1080 -8.16 -15.67 -18.60
N TRP A 1081 -7.59 -16.76 -19.10
CA TRP A 1081 -8.35 -17.96 -19.49
C TRP A 1081 -8.34 -19.03 -18.39
N THR A 1082 -7.26 -19.08 -17.62
CA THR A 1082 -7.08 -19.97 -16.46
C THR A 1082 -6.24 -19.25 -15.40
N ASP A 1083 -6.05 -19.86 -14.23
CA ASP A 1083 -5.10 -19.44 -13.19
C ASP A 1083 -3.64 -19.40 -13.67
N LYS A 1084 -3.33 -20.01 -14.84
CA LYS A 1084 -1.97 -20.14 -15.38
C LYS A 1084 -1.78 -19.63 -16.81
N PHE A 1085 -2.83 -19.10 -17.45
CA PHE A 1085 -2.77 -18.69 -18.85
C PHE A 1085 -3.53 -17.39 -19.11
N PHE A 1086 -2.82 -16.42 -19.68
CA PHE A 1086 -3.29 -15.09 -20.00
C PHE A 1086 -2.89 -14.70 -21.43
N THR A 1087 -3.74 -13.93 -22.11
CA THR A 1087 -3.41 -13.33 -23.40
C THR A 1087 -3.79 -11.86 -23.45
N SER A 1088 -3.01 -11.07 -24.19
CA SER A 1088 -3.32 -9.68 -24.52
C SER A 1088 -3.24 -9.50 -26.03
N MET A 1089 -4.29 -8.96 -26.64
CA MET A 1089 -4.32 -8.60 -28.06
C MET A 1089 -4.47 -7.08 -28.17
N SER A 1090 -3.64 -6.43 -28.98
CA SER A 1090 -3.68 -4.98 -29.17
C SER A 1090 -3.68 -4.62 -30.64
N TYR A 1091 -4.43 -3.59 -31.01
CA TYR A 1091 -4.35 -2.96 -32.33
C TYR A 1091 -4.27 -1.44 -32.17
N GLN A 1092 -3.34 -0.79 -32.86
CA GLN A 1092 -3.27 0.67 -32.94
C GLN A 1092 -3.12 1.11 -34.38
N HIS A 1093 -3.91 2.10 -34.78
CA HIS A 1093 -3.76 2.86 -36.02
C HIS A 1093 -3.36 4.29 -35.66
N GLN A 1094 -2.25 4.77 -36.21
CA GLN A 1094 -1.73 6.11 -35.96
C GLN A 1094 -1.56 6.87 -37.28
N GLU A 1095 -2.22 8.03 -37.41
CA GLU A 1095 -1.96 9.01 -38.47
C GLU A 1095 -1.02 10.08 -37.91
N LEU A 1096 0.09 10.29 -38.62
CA LEU A 1096 1.21 11.11 -38.18
C LEU A 1096 1.30 12.37 -39.04
N HIS A 1097 1.42 13.53 -38.41
CA HIS A 1097 1.54 14.83 -39.05
C HIS A 1097 2.79 15.55 -38.53
N ASP A 1098 3.65 16.02 -39.43
CA ASP A 1098 4.94 16.64 -39.16
C ASP A 1098 5.80 15.81 -38.18
N LEU A 1099 6.03 14.54 -38.54
CA LEU A 1099 6.81 13.62 -37.72
C LEU A 1099 8.31 13.78 -37.94
N THR A 1100 9.08 13.23 -37.01
CA THR A 1100 10.54 13.25 -37.07
C THR A 1100 11.09 11.87 -36.73
N ILE A 1101 11.91 11.30 -37.63
CA ILE A 1101 12.54 9.99 -37.43
C ILE A 1101 14.04 10.21 -37.16
N GLY A 1102 14.54 9.73 -36.03
CA GLY A 1102 15.98 9.78 -35.73
C GLY A 1102 16.78 8.88 -36.68
N LEU A 1103 18.00 9.28 -37.05
CA LEU A 1103 18.88 8.47 -37.89
C LEU A 1103 19.96 7.77 -37.05
N PRO A 1104 20.37 6.52 -37.40
CA PRO A 1104 21.46 5.81 -36.74
C PRO A 1104 22.83 6.47 -36.96
N LEU A 1105 23.76 6.29 -36.01
CA LEU A 1105 25.12 6.86 -36.01
C LEU A 1105 25.17 8.40 -36.02
N THR A 1106 24.03 9.08 -35.94
CA THR A 1106 23.91 10.52 -35.76
C THR A 1106 23.23 10.75 -34.41
N ALA A 1107 23.95 11.24 -33.41
CA ALA A 1107 23.52 11.12 -32.02
C ALA A 1107 22.38 12.06 -31.59
N LEU A 1108 21.77 12.84 -32.49
CA LEU A 1108 20.82 13.87 -32.12
C LEU A 1108 19.58 13.85 -33.02
N PRO A 1109 18.45 13.27 -32.56
CA PRO A 1109 17.15 13.40 -33.23
C PRO A 1109 16.70 14.86 -33.43
N ALA A 1110 17.22 15.78 -32.62
CA ALA A 1110 16.91 17.21 -32.70
C ALA A 1110 17.69 17.97 -33.79
N ILE A 1111 18.74 17.38 -34.37
CA ILE A 1111 19.61 18.06 -35.35
C ILE A 1111 19.77 17.24 -36.63
N ASP A 1112 19.98 15.93 -36.52
CA ASP A 1112 20.12 14.99 -37.64
C ASP A 1112 18.97 13.98 -37.60
N SER A 1113 17.82 14.40 -38.10
CA SER A 1113 16.62 13.58 -38.24
C SER A 1113 16.01 13.74 -39.61
N LEU A 1114 15.17 12.76 -39.99
CA LEU A 1114 14.37 12.81 -41.19
C LEU A 1114 13.00 13.45 -40.84
N PRO A 1115 12.79 14.75 -41.13
CA PRO A 1115 11.46 15.34 -41.05
C PRO A 1115 10.59 14.77 -42.18
N LEU A 1116 9.36 14.43 -41.88
CA LEU A 1116 8.36 14.00 -42.85
C LEU A 1116 7.03 14.70 -42.55
N GLU A 1117 6.38 15.25 -43.58
CA GLU A 1117 5.10 15.97 -43.41
C GLU A 1117 3.97 15.02 -42.98
N ARG A 1118 3.97 13.78 -43.47
CA ARG A 1118 2.86 12.83 -43.22
C ARG A 1118 3.27 11.36 -43.29
N GLY A 1119 2.68 10.55 -42.40
CA GLY A 1119 2.80 9.10 -42.45
C GLY A 1119 1.69 8.39 -41.68
N SER A 1120 1.64 7.06 -41.76
CA SER A 1120 0.76 6.25 -40.90
C SER A 1120 1.41 4.95 -40.46
N ILE A 1121 0.97 4.44 -39.30
CA ILE A 1121 1.40 3.16 -38.73
C ILE A 1121 0.18 2.37 -38.25
N ASP A 1122 0.07 1.13 -38.69
CA ASP A 1122 -0.87 0.12 -38.22
C ASP A 1122 -0.11 -0.99 -37.50
N ARG A 1123 -0.33 -1.15 -36.19
CA ARG A 1123 0.32 -2.17 -35.37
C ARG A 1123 -0.71 -3.10 -34.76
N ALA A 1124 -0.64 -4.39 -35.09
CA ALA A 1124 -1.40 -5.45 -34.40
C ALA A 1124 -0.44 -6.35 -33.63
N SER A 1125 -0.73 -6.67 -32.37
CA SER A 1125 0.08 -7.59 -31.58
C SER A 1125 -0.75 -8.54 -30.72
N ILE A 1126 -0.17 -9.71 -30.45
CA ILE A 1126 -0.70 -10.71 -29.52
C ILE A 1126 0.42 -11.15 -28.59
N THR A 1127 0.13 -11.16 -27.29
CA THR A 1127 1.01 -11.67 -26.24
C THR A 1127 0.30 -12.79 -25.51
N ALA A 1128 1.02 -13.87 -25.23
CA ALA A 1128 0.56 -15.02 -24.46
C ALA A 1128 1.52 -15.28 -23.29
N ASN A 1129 1.00 -15.32 -22.08
CA ASN A 1129 1.75 -15.54 -20.84
C ASN A 1129 1.28 -16.84 -20.19
N PHE A 1130 2.23 -17.70 -19.85
CA PHE A 1130 1.99 -18.99 -19.19
C PHE A 1130 2.80 -19.09 -17.90
N ALA A 1131 2.12 -19.33 -16.78
CA ALA A 1131 2.75 -19.74 -15.53
C ALA A 1131 2.89 -21.28 -15.52
N LEU A 1132 4.06 -21.78 -15.89
CA LEU A 1132 4.32 -23.21 -16.05
C LEU A 1132 4.50 -23.94 -14.70
N GLY A 1133 4.77 -23.18 -13.64
CA GLY A 1133 5.05 -23.69 -12.28
C GLY A 1133 6.49 -24.13 -12.08
N ASN A 1134 6.84 -24.43 -10.82
CA ASN A 1134 8.21 -24.60 -10.34
C ASN A 1134 9.09 -23.38 -10.66
N GLY A 1135 8.49 -22.19 -10.59
CA GLY A 1135 9.15 -20.91 -10.85
C GLY A 1135 9.38 -20.56 -12.33
N PHE A 1136 8.85 -21.35 -13.27
CA PHE A 1136 8.95 -21.07 -14.70
C PHE A 1136 7.76 -20.24 -15.22
N GLY A 1137 8.07 -19.10 -15.84
CA GLY A 1137 7.15 -18.30 -16.65
C GLY A 1137 7.57 -18.27 -18.11
N LEU A 1138 6.63 -18.44 -19.03
CA LEU A 1138 6.84 -18.33 -20.47
C LEU A 1138 6.00 -17.18 -21.02
N SER A 1139 6.65 -16.22 -21.67
CA SER A 1139 5.98 -15.15 -22.44
C SER A 1139 6.29 -15.32 -23.91
N ALA A 1140 5.28 -15.12 -24.75
CA ALA A 1140 5.42 -15.14 -26.20
C ALA A 1140 4.62 -13.99 -26.82
N THR A 1141 5.29 -13.11 -27.55
CA THR A 1141 4.68 -11.98 -28.23
C THR A 1141 4.98 -12.02 -29.72
N TYR A 1142 3.98 -11.71 -30.54
CA TYR A 1142 4.11 -11.49 -31.97
C TYR A 1142 3.43 -10.17 -32.33
N ALA A 1143 4.12 -9.33 -33.10
CA ALA A 1143 3.61 -8.07 -33.60
C ALA A 1143 3.80 -7.97 -35.12
N ARG A 1144 2.77 -7.47 -35.80
CA ARG A 1144 2.80 -7.08 -37.21
C ARG A 1144 2.62 -5.57 -37.28
N MET A 1145 3.50 -4.91 -38.04
CA MET A 1145 3.44 -3.48 -38.27
C MET A 1145 3.40 -3.22 -39.77
N GLU A 1146 2.50 -2.36 -40.19
CA GLU A 1146 2.46 -1.81 -41.54
C GLU A 1146 2.60 -0.29 -41.41
N SER A 1147 3.49 0.30 -42.19
CA SER A 1147 3.72 1.74 -42.20
C SER A 1147 3.68 2.25 -43.63
N GLU A 1148 3.27 3.50 -43.78
CA GLU A 1148 3.19 4.18 -45.08
C GLU A 1148 3.76 5.59 -44.94
N ASN A 1149 4.70 5.93 -45.82
CA ASN A 1149 5.18 7.29 -46.03
C ASN A 1149 4.21 8.03 -46.94
N LYS A 1150 3.55 9.07 -46.42
CA LYS A 1150 2.55 9.87 -47.14
C LYS A 1150 3.05 11.26 -47.49
N ASP A 1151 4.34 11.52 -47.35
CA ASP A 1151 4.98 12.79 -47.72
C ASP A 1151 5.31 12.79 -49.22
N GLU A 1152 4.58 13.57 -50.00
CA GLU A 1152 4.75 13.68 -51.46
C GLU A 1152 6.12 14.24 -51.88
N THR A 1153 6.82 14.90 -50.96
CA THR A 1153 8.15 15.48 -51.19
C THR A 1153 9.28 14.49 -50.88
N SER A 1154 8.98 13.40 -50.18
CA SER A 1154 9.93 12.37 -49.79
C SER A 1154 10.28 11.44 -50.95
N ALA A 1155 11.53 10.96 -50.99
CA ALA A 1155 12.02 10.08 -52.06
C ALA A 1155 11.30 8.71 -52.10
N ASN A 1156 10.82 8.21 -50.96
CA ASN A 1156 10.09 6.95 -50.82
C ASN A 1156 8.58 7.17 -50.59
N PHE A 1157 7.98 8.17 -51.24
CA PHE A 1157 6.52 8.41 -51.16
C PHE A 1157 5.71 7.16 -51.56
N GLY A 1158 4.74 6.79 -50.72
CA GLY A 1158 3.93 5.57 -50.87
C GLY A 1158 4.64 4.27 -50.46
N GLY A 1159 5.92 4.35 -50.06
CA GLY A 1159 6.69 3.26 -49.48
C GLY A 1159 6.48 3.13 -47.96
N ALA A 1160 7.27 2.28 -47.31
CA ALA A 1160 7.22 2.14 -45.85
C ALA A 1160 8.01 3.26 -45.15
N LEU A 1161 7.63 3.57 -43.90
CA LEU A 1161 8.48 4.41 -43.05
C LEU A 1161 9.75 3.63 -42.65
N PRO A 1162 10.93 4.26 -42.65
CA PRO A 1162 12.19 3.60 -42.34
C PRO A 1162 12.24 3.08 -40.90
N PHE A 1163 13.02 2.02 -40.72
CA PHE A 1163 13.34 1.35 -39.46
C PHE A 1163 12.18 0.63 -38.75
N ILE A 1164 11.01 0.52 -39.37
CA ILE A 1164 9.86 -0.19 -38.80
C ILE A 1164 9.80 -1.64 -39.33
N PRO A 1165 10.01 -2.67 -38.49
CA PRO A 1165 9.95 -4.06 -38.91
C PRO A 1165 8.52 -4.53 -39.21
N ARG A 1166 8.31 -5.12 -40.40
CA ARG A 1166 6.98 -5.62 -40.80
C ARG A 1166 6.42 -6.67 -39.84
N ASN A 1167 7.30 -7.53 -39.32
CA ASN A 1167 6.96 -8.51 -38.30
C ASN A 1167 8.05 -8.50 -37.24
N SER A 1168 7.66 -8.63 -35.99
CA SER A 1168 8.57 -8.80 -34.86
C SER A 1168 7.99 -9.83 -33.91
N GLY A 1169 8.84 -10.50 -33.14
CA GLY A 1169 8.37 -11.43 -32.12
C GLY A 1169 9.42 -11.71 -31.06
N GLN A 1170 8.95 -12.20 -29.93
CA GLN A 1170 9.79 -12.63 -28.83
C GLN A 1170 9.18 -13.86 -28.17
N VAL A 1171 10.02 -14.81 -27.78
CA VAL A 1171 9.67 -15.88 -26.85
C VAL A 1171 10.68 -15.86 -25.72
N ALA A 1172 10.23 -15.58 -24.50
CA ALA A 1172 11.04 -15.45 -23.31
C ALA A 1172 10.64 -16.51 -22.26
N LEU A 1173 11.61 -17.28 -21.78
CA LEU A 1173 11.46 -18.20 -20.67
C LEU A 1173 12.22 -17.63 -19.47
N THR A 1174 11.48 -17.34 -18.40
CA THR A 1174 12.04 -16.86 -17.13
C THR A 1174 11.91 -17.97 -16.08
N TRP A 1175 12.97 -18.18 -15.33
CA TRP A 1175 13.02 -19.10 -14.20
C TRP A 1175 13.43 -18.35 -12.95
N VAL A 1176 12.63 -18.50 -11.89
CA VAL A 1176 12.87 -17.93 -10.58
C VAL A 1176 12.90 -19.04 -9.55
N ASN A 1177 13.78 -18.97 -8.56
CA ASN A 1177 13.79 -19.94 -7.47
C ASN A 1177 14.05 -19.31 -6.09
N GLU A 1178 13.72 -20.05 -5.05
CA GLU A 1178 13.91 -19.65 -3.65
C GLU A 1178 15.40 -19.52 -3.23
N ALA A 1179 16.34 -19.94 -4.07
CA ALA A 1179 17.77 -19.64 -3.90
C ALA A 1179 18.13 -18.21 -4.35
N LYS A 1180 17.11 -17.37 -4.61
CA LYS A 1180 17.19 -15.97 -5.06
C LYS A 1180 17.95 -15.82 -6.37
N VAL A 1181 17.69 -16.74 -7.30
CA VAL A 1181 18.15 -16.67 -8.69
C VAL A 1181 16.95 -16.34 -9.57
N LYS A 1182 17.11 -15.34 -10.44
CA LYS A 1182 16.22 -15.08 -11.58
C LYS A 1182 17.04 -15.19 -12.86
N ALA A 1183 16.63 -16.05 -13.77
CA ALA A 1183 17.29 -16.20 -15.07
C ALA A 1183 16.25 -16.15 -16.19
N THR A 1184 16.54 -15.40 -17.25
CA THR A 1184 15.68 -15.26 -18.42
C THR A 1184 16.48 -15.59 -19.67
N ILE A 1185 15.88 -16.36 -20.58
CA ILE A 1185 16.39 -16.56 -21.95
C ILE A 1185 15.31 -16.10 -22.91
N ALA A 1186 15.65 -15.21 -23.83
CA ALA A 1186 14.73 -14.63 -24.79
C ALA A 1186 15.25 -14.84 -26.22
N ALA A 1187 14.42 -15.40 -27.08
CA ALA A 1187 14.66 -15.44 -28.52
C ALA A 1187 13.86 -14.31 -29.17
N ASN A 1188 14.56 -13.35 -29.80
CA ASN A 1188 13.96 -12.18 -30.43
C ASN A 1188 14.07 -12.30 -31.95
N TYR A 1189 13.00 -11.93 -32.66
CA TYR A 1189 12.94 -11.89 -34.10
C TYR A 1189 12.60 -10.48 -34.57
N ILE A 1190 13.42 -9.96 -35.49
CA ILE A 1190 13.18 -8.71 -36.19
C ILE A 1190 13.08 -9.03 -37.67
N GLY A 1191 11.91 -8.77 -38.25
CA GLY A 1191 11.66 -8.94 -39.67
C GLY A 1191 12.26 -7.84 -40.53
N LYS A 1192 12.14 -8.04 -41.85
CA LYS A 1192 12.54 -7.06 -42.88
C LYS A 1192 11.94 -5.68 -42.64
N ARG A 1193 12.74 -4.65 -42.92
CA ARG A 1193 12.39 -3.23 -42.80
C ARG A 1193 13.19 -2.38 -43.77
N ASP A 1194 12.67 -1.22 -44.12
CA ASP A 1194 13.43 -0.22 -44.88
C ASP A 1194 14.47 0.40 -43.93
N GLY A 1195 15.70 0.61 -44.39
CA GLY A 1195 16.82 1.08 -43.59
C GLY A 1195 17.20 2.55 -43.79
N ASP A 1196 16.54 3.23 -44.72
CA ASP A 1196 16.79 4.62 -45.11
C ASP A 1196 15.54 5.26 -45.76
N ASP A 1197 15.63 6.53 -46.12
CA ASP A 1197 14.56 7.34 -46.72
C ASP A 1197 14.27 7.04 -48.19
N ILE A 1198 15.08 6.19 -48.85
CA ILE A 1198 14.91 5.75 -50.24
C ILE A 1198 14.40 4.31 -50.36
N GLY A 1199 14.15 3.62 -49.24
CA GLY A 1199 13.52 2.30 -49.20
C GLY A 1199 14.46 1.12 -49.37
N THR A 1200 15.74 1.25 -48.97
CA THR A 1200 16.69 0.13 -49.00
C THR A 1200 16.30 -0.92 -47.96
N GLU A 1201 15.95 -2.13 -48.39
CA GLU A 1201 15.51 -3.21 -47.48
C GLU A 1201 16.68 -3.79 -46.67
N LEU A 1202 16.52 -3.88 -45.35
CA LEU A 1202 17.39 -4.60 -44.42
C LEU A 1202 16.85 -6.02 -44.19
N ASP A 1203 17.75 -7.00 -44.12
CA ASP A 1203 17.42 -8.40 -43.87
C ASP A 1203 16.87 -8.65 -42.45
N ASP A 1204 16.10 -9.73 -42.32
CA ASP A 1204 15.59 -10.21 -41.06
C ASP A 1204 16.68 -10.93 -40.24
N PHE A 1205 16.51 -10.95 -38.92
CA PHE A 1205 17.46 -11.62 -38.03
C PHE A 1205 16.82 -12.12 -36.73
N TRP A 1206 17.51 -13.05 -36.10
CA TRP A 1206 17.20 -13.58 -34.78
C TRP A 1206 18.36 -13.30 -33.82
N THR A 1207 18.02 -12.85 -32.60
CA THR A 1207 18.97 -12.83 -31.48
C THR A 1207 18.51 -13.80 -30.39
N LEU A 1208 19.47 -14.33 -29.65
CA LEU A 1208 19.23 -15.07 -28.42
C LEU A 1208 19.92 -14.32 -27.29
N ASP A 1209 19.14 -13.85 -26.34
CA ASP A 1209 19.60 -13.05 -25.23
C ASP A 1209 19.36 -13.83 -23.92
N ALA A 1210 20.24 -13.65 -22.95
CA ALA A 1210 20.14 -14.29 -21.65
C ALA A 1210 20.49 -13.29 -20.55
N ASN A 1211 19.71 -13.27 -19.46
CA ASN A 1211 20.00 -12.49 -18.25
C ASN A 1211 19.95 -13.42 -17.03
N MET A 1212 20.80 -13.19 -16.05
CA MET A 1212 20.78 -13.85 -14.76
C MET A 1212 21.10 -12.84 -13.65
N ILE A 1213 20.24 -12.79 -12.64
CA ILE A 1213 20.42 -12.05 -11.41
C ILE A 1213 20.49 -13.05 -10.25
N TRP A 1214 21.48 -12.89 -9.38
CA TRP A 1214 21.60 -13.65 -8.15
C TRP A 1214 21.85 -12.75 -6.94
N GLU A 1215 21.18 -13.06 -5.84
CA GLU A 1215 21.34 -12.38 -4.56
C GLU A 1215 21.51 -13.41 -3.42
N PRO A 1216 22.29 -13.12 -2.37
CA PRO A 1216 22.30 -13.93 -1.16
C PRO A 1216 20.99 -13.75 -0.36
N PHE A 1217 20.72 -14.66 0.57
CA PHE A 1217 19.49 -14.62 1.39
C PHE A 1217 19.30 -13.31 2.17
N ASP A 1218 20.38 -12.64 2.58
CA ASP A 1218 20.34 -11.35 3.29
C ASP A 1218 20.40 -10.11 2.37
N LYS A 1219 20.41 -10.34 1.04
CA LYS A 1219 20.38 -9.35 -0.04
C LYS A 1219 21.45 -8.25 0.05
N ARG A 1220 22.58 -8.51 0.73
CA ARG A 1220 23.67 -7.52 0.91
C ARG A 1220 24.40 -7.17 -0.37
N PHE A 1221 24.34 -8.01 -1.39
CA PHE A 1221 24.89 -7.71 -2.69
C PHE A 1221 24.04 -8.36 -3.78
N ALA A 1222 24.18 -7.91 -5.02
CA ALA A 1222 23.58 -8.53 -6.19
C ALA A 1222 24.64 -8.71 -7.26
N LEU A 1223 24.58 -9.84 -7.97
CA LEU A 1223 25.36 -10.11 -9.16
C LEU A 1223 24.39 -10.22 -10.33
N GLU A 1224 24.60 -9.42 -11.36
CA GLU A 1224 23.83 -9.50 -12.60
C GLU A 1224 24.78 -9.75 -13.77
N VAL A 1225 24.38 -10.68 -14.64
CA VAL A 1225 25.09 -11.04 -15.86
C VAL A 1225 24.08 -11.17 -16.99
N ALA A 1226 24.21 -10.32 -18.00
CA ALA A 1226 23.42 -10.36 -19.22
C ALA A 1226 24.32 -10.60 -20.43
N ALA A 1227 23.83 -11.34 -21.40
CA ALA A 1227 24.48 -11.59 -22.68
C ALA A 1227 23.46 -11.44 -23.81
N PHE A 1228 23.82 -10.70 -24.85
CA PHE A 1228 22.95 -10.36 -25.97
C PHE A 1228 23.56 -10.88 -27.28
N ASN A 1229 22.69 -11.27 -28.22
CA ASN A 1229 23.07 -11.87 -29.51
C ASN A 1229 24.06 -13.05 -29.35
N LEU A 1230 23.74 -14.01 -28.46
CA LEU A 1230 24.55 -15.22 -28.21
C LEU A 1230 24.81 -16.05 -29.48
N LEU A 1231 23.88 -15.97 -30.44
CA LEU A 1231 23.99 -16.61 -31.76
C LEU A 1231 25.05 -15.98 -32.66
N ASP A 1232 25.59 -14.81 -32.29
CA ASP A 1232 26.57 -14.05 -33.07
C ASP A 1232 26.05 -13.71 -34.47
N LYS A 1233 24.79 -13.30 -34.52
CA LYS A 1233 24.14 -13.06 -35.80
C LYS A 1233 24.56 -11.69 -36.34
N ASP A 1234 25.14 -11.67 -37.54
CA ASP A 1234 25.35 -10.46 -38.31
C ASP A 1234 24.02 -9.93 -38.88
N PHE A 1235 23.72 -8.67 -38.57
CA PHE A 1235 22.59 -7.90 -39.09
C PHE A 1235 23.00 -6.44 -39.30
N GLU A 1236 22.18 -5.69 -40.05
CA GLU A 1236 22.40 -4.27 -40.30
C GLU A 1236 21.36 -3.41 -39.58
N ILE A 1237 21.79 -2.26 -39.05
CA ILE A 1237 20.91 -1.27 -38.41
C ILE A 1237 20.43 -0.20 -39.39
N THR A 1238 21.24 0.11 -40.39
CA THR A 1238 20.98 0.93 -41.58
C THR A 1238 21.89 0.40 -42.69
N PRO A 1239 21.62 0.68 -43.98
CA PRO A 1239 22.33 0.03 -45.07
C PRO A 1239 23.86 0.15 -44.97
N GLY A 1240 24.54 -1.00 -44.97
CA GLY A 1240 25.99 -1.07 -44.87
C GLY A 1240 26.58 -0.79 -43.49
N VAL A 1241 25.75 -0.57 -42.46
CA VAL A 1241 26.19 -0.43 -41.07
C VAL A 1241 25.86 -1.70 -40.29
N PRO A 1242 26.87 -2.52 -39.92
CA PRO A 1242 26.64 -3.66 -39.06
C PRO A 1242 26.09 -3.23 -37.70
N GLY A 1243 25.13 -3.98 -37.18
CA GLY A 1243 24.67 -3.88 -35.82
C GLY A 1243 25.68 -4.45 -34.83
N TRP A 1244 25.30 -4.44 -33.55
CA TRP A 1244 26.12 -4.99 -32.48
C TRP A 1244 26.23 -6.53 -32.57
N GLY A 1245 27.46 -7.05 -32.43
CA GLY A 1245 27.73 -8.48 -32.33
C GLY A 1245 27.42 -9.03 -30.94
N ARG A 1246 28.08 -10.11 -30.51
CA ARG A 1246 27.96 -10.59 -29.12
C ARG A 1246 28.30 -9.48 -28.12
N ALA A 1247 27.37 -9.23 -27.21
CA ALA A 1247 27.55 -8.30 -26.10
C ALA A 1247 27.36 -9.01 -24.75
N VAL A 1248 28.16 -8.66 -23.75
CA VAL A 1248 28.04 -9.16 -22.38
C VAL A 1248 28.09 -7.99 -21.41
N LYS A 1249 27.18 -7.92 -20.46
CA LYS A 1249 27.14 -6.94 -19.36
C LYS A 1249 27.19 -7.70 -18.05
N GLY A 1250 28.07 -7.28 -17.14
CA GLY A 1250 28.21 -7.87 -15.81
C GLY A 1250 28.36 -6.78 -14.76
N THR A 1251 27.49 -6.77 -13.75
CA THR A 1251 27.50 -5.78 -12.68
C THR A 1251 27.49 -6.48 -11.31
N PHE A 1252 28.15 -5.84 -10.35
CA PHE A 1252 28.18 -6.26 -8.96
C PHE A 1252 27.82 -5.06 -8.07
N LYS A 1253 26.72 -5.18 -7.34
CA LYS A 1253 26.16 -4.13 -6.48
C LYS A 1253 26.28 -4.54 -5.02
N VAL A 1254 26.79 -3.68 -4.15
CA VAL A 1254 26.84 -3.89 -2.69
C VAL A 1254 25.89 -2.91 -2.00
N ARG A 1255 25.11 -3.39 -1.04
CA ARG A 1255 24.12 -2.65 -0.27
C ARG A 1255 24.54 -2.56 1.20
N PHE A 1256 24.40 -1.38 1.80
CA PHE A 1256 24.86 -1.03 3.15
C PHE A 1256 23.71 -0.72 4.09
#